data_AF-A0A9P6Z0A4-F1
#
_entry.id   AF-A0A9P6Z0A4-F1
#
_cell.length_a   1.000
_cell.length_b   1.000
_cell.length_c   1.000
_cell.angle_alpha   90.00
_cell.angle_beta   90.00
_cell.angle_gamma   90.00
#
_symmetry.space_group_name_H-M   'P 1'
#
loop_
_entity.id
_entity.type
_entity.pdbx_description
1 polymer ?
#
loop_
_entity_poly.entity_id
_entity_poly.type
_entity_poly.pdbx_seq_one_letter_code
_entity_poly.pdbx_strand_id
1 'polypeptide(L)'
;MERPSRNKALTMLLVSTFLISLLVLLSKLTPTQSLLPVSSKENNSNAVQDKSTEEEEEEQVEISTKPVSDKEWKPKSWGHLDSELEKMVNANIRVSGKDRILLTAVANSGMADYTLNWIASLKKCGLDKKFLVFAIDQEMVDIMTKTGYGRRVALIPSDWFHKELSGGFEEWQSDGYTPITHSKTLVVERLLYAGITVWFSDVDIVFTSSSIYDYLVMKLNSRKARTEVLFSQETEQNLINSGFYLMRPTLLNKRILDSSIYIQDREPKVTQQQAMNRVLNDLNLNYRTSQIALLDLILFPQGRLYFDRQIPTKYNMTPMIVHANYRKGDNKKKDLQKFGLCFTGICQTVALSLCPLVGQANGVEPVCYSRNTDLGGNIIFQPATLATDIVAIIMAAIMIYHIRSKYTAVGRKEIVMFFYLYMITIFLEMLLVTDIIPTSSPVYPWFTAVHIGFMCATFWCLLLNGFVGFQFAEDGTPLSLWSIRISSFVIFLLTGFIAIATFKNLSPFSYQSPGALWAFYFIVNGICFIVYVVSQIILVVNTLDDRWVLGDILFGTAFFIVGQVILYIFSVTICDSAKHYVDGTFFGSICTLLAVMMVYKYWDSITKEDLEFSVGSKQNVWEIKESIADDDINQSYSGKQYGTPPQTQQQPYAGQPYYQPQQQQYPY
;
A
#
# COMPACT_ATOMS: atom_id res chain seq x y z
N MET A 1 -20.82 -46.08 -9.27
CA MET A 1 -21.39 -44.98 -10.08
C MET A 1 -22.15 -43.94 -9.22
N GLU A 2 -21.61 -43.48 -8.07
CA GLU A 2 -22.26 -42.45 -7.22
C GLU A 2 -21.37 -41.22 -6.93
N ARG A 3 -20.17 -41.12 -7.51
CA ARG A 3 -19.23 -40.00 -7.24
C ARG A 3 -19.58 -38.62 -7.83
N PRO A 4 -20.34 -38.44 -8.93
CA PRO A 4 -20.56 -37.10 -9.50
C PRO A 4 -21.50 -36.21 -8.65
N SER A 5 -22.35 -36.77 -7.78
CA SER A 5 -23.27 -35.98 -6.94
C SER A 5 -22.55 -35.24 -5.81
N ARG A 6 -21.50 -35.84 -5.24
CA ARG A 6 -20.76 -35.29 -4.08
C ARG A 6 -19.91 -34.07 -4.47
N ASN A 7 -19.30 -34.10 -5.65
CA ASN A 7 -18.54 -32.95 -6.18
C ASN A 7 -19.49 -31.79 -6.55
N LYS A 8 -20.64 -32.08 -7.16
CA LYS A 8 -21.68 -31.06 -7.42
C LYS A 8 -22.21 -30.40 -6.14
N ALA A 9 -22.41 -31.18 -5.08
CA ALA A 9 -22.86 -30.64 -3.79
C ALA A 9 -21.81 -29.75 -3.11
N LEU A 10 -20.54 -30.14 -3.11
CA LEU A 10 -19.44 -29.34 -2.55
C LEU A 10 -19.23 -28.03 -3.33
N THR A 11 -19.32 -28.07 -4.66
CA THR A 11 -19.18 -26.88 -5.50
C THR A 11 -20.40 -25.96 -5.40
N MET A 12 -21.63 -26.49 -5.31
CA MET A 12 -22.82 -25.70 -5.00
C MET A 12 -22.69 -25.03 -3.63
N LEU A 13 -22.14 -25.74 -2.63
CA LEU A 13 -21.85 -25.14 -1.33
C LEU A 13 -20.84 -24.00 -1.46
N LEU A 14 -19.77 -24.15 -2.24
CA LEU A 14 -18.75 -23.12 -2.46
C LEU A 14 -19.30 -21.90 -3.23
N VAL A 15 -20.10 -22.12 -4.27
CA VAL A 15 -20.73 -21.04 -5.06
C VAL A 15 -21.80 -20.33 -4.25
N SER A 16 -22.64 -21.05 -3.51
CA SER A 16 -23.64 -20.46 -2.62
C SER A 16 -22.99 -19.73 -1.45
N THR A 17 -21.95 -20.29 -0.82
CA THR A 17 -21.23 -19.58 0.26
C THR A 17 -20.50 -18.36 -0.28
N PHE A 18 -19.94 -18.41 -1.49
CA PHE A 18 -19.35 -17.24 -2.14
C PHE A 18 -20.40 -16.18 -2.47
N LEU A 19 -21.54 -16.54 -3.09
CA LEU A 19 -22.61 -15.60 -3.41
C LEU A 19 -23.23 -14.99 -2.14
N ILE A 20 -23.43 -15.79 -1.09
CA ILE A 20 -23.90 -15.31 0.21
C ILE A 20 -22.86 -14.40 0.85
N SER A 21 -21.57 -14.76 0.80
CA SER A 21 -20.50 -13.92 1.33
C SER A 21 -20.37 -12.61 0.56
N LEU A 22 -20.53 -12.63 -0.77
CA LEU A 22 -20.53 -11.45 -1.63
C LEU A 22 -21.74 -10.56 -1.33
N LEU A 23 -22.94 -11.13 -1.19
CA LEU A 23 -24.16 -10.40 -0.79
C LEU A 23 -24.03 -9.82 0.61
N VAL A 24 -23.46 -10.57 1.56
CA VAL A 24 -23.19 -10.11 2.93
C VAL A 24 -22.14 -8.99 2.92
N LEU A 25 -21.09 -9.10 2.11
CA LEU A 25 -20.06 -8.07 1.96
C LEU A 25 -20.65 -6.78 1.34
N LEU A 26 -21.46 -6.92 0.29
CA LEU A 26 -22.21 -5.82 -0.34
C LEU A 26 -23.16 -5.14 0.66
N SER A 27 -23.79 -5.92 1.55
CA SER A 27 -24.65 -5.38 2.62
C SER A 27 -23.90 -4.73 3.79
N LYS A 28 -22.58 -4.98 3.91
CA LYS A 28 -21.73 -4.54 5.03
C LYS A 28 -20.69 -3.50 4.63
N LEU A 29 -20.85 -2.81 3.50
CA LEU A 29 -20.04 -1.66 3.10
C LEU A 29 -20.24 -0.45 4.05
N THR A 30 -19.78 -0.59 5.30
CA THR A 30 -19.46 0.46 6.27
C THR A 30 -18.17 0.02 6.99
N PRO A 31 -17.16 0.89 7.12
CA PRO A 31 -15.78 0.44 7.28
C PRO A 31 -15.48 0.02 8.72
N THR A 32 -15.15 -1.25 8.94
CA THR A 32 -14.41 -1.73 10.11
C THR A 32 -13.38 -2.74 9.64
N GLN A 33 -12.09 -2.44 9.81
CA GLN A 33 -10.99 -3.34 9.47
C GLN A 33 -10.24 -3.77 10.74
N SER A 34 -10.17 -5.09 10.88
CA SER A 34 -9.54 -5.89 11.92
C SER A 34 -8.05 -6.09 11.67
N LEU A 35 -7.28 -6.07 12.76
CA LEU A 35 -5.86 -6.40 12.85
C LEU A 35 -5.61 -7.91 12.68
N LEU A 36 -4.50 -8.28 12.03
CA LEU A 36 -3.91 -9.63 12.09
C LEU A 36 -2.46 -9.56 12.63
N PRO A 37 -2.01 -10.57 13.41
CA PRO A 37 -0.72 -10.56 14.11
C PRO A 37 0.40 -11.20 13.27
N VAL A 38 1.64 -10.72 13.43
CA VAL A 38 2.83 -11.35 12.84
C VAL A 38 3.78 -11.83 13.93
N SER A 39 4.17 -13.10 13.78
CA SER A 39 5.04 -13.91 14.64
C SER A 39 6.51 -13.48 14.54
N SER A 40 7.19 -13.48 15.69
CA SER A 40 8.63 -13.30 15.85
C SER A 40 9.42 -14.55 15.42
N LYS A 41 10.52 -14.35 14.66
CA LYS A 41 11.67 -15.26 14.69
C LYS A 41 12.98 -14.46 14.69
N GLU A 42 13.79 -14.78 15.68
CA GLU A 42 15.15 -14.30 15.93
C GLU A 42 16.12 -14.72 14.82
N ASN A 43 17.11 -13.87 14.52
CA ASN A 43 18.50 -14.32 14.42
C ASN A 43 19.50 -13.14 14.46
N ASN A 44 20.30 -13.19 15.52
CA ASN A 44 21.72 -12.84 15.71
C ASN A 44 22.39 -11.70 14.93
N SER A 45 22.75 -10.71 15.75
CA SER A 45 23.94 -9.85 15.74
C SER A 45 25.16 -10.35 14.99
N ASN A 46 25.80 -9.43 14.24
CA ASN A 46 27.20 -9.06 14.46
C ASN A 46 27.59 -7.72 13.80
N ALA A 47 28.39 -6.97 14.56
CA ALA A 47 29.37 -5.96 14.15
C ALA A 47 28.86 -4.62 13.56
N VAL A 48 28.64 -3.69 14.49
CA VAL A 48 28.83 -2.25 14.34
C VAL A 48 30.33 -1.96 14.22
N GLN A 49 30.74 -1.14 13.25
CA GLN A 49 31.93 -0.29 13.41
C GLN A 49 31.85 0.98 12.55
N ASP A 50 31.82 2.10 13.27
CA ASP A 50 32.31 3.45 12.95
C ASP A 50 31.92 4.16 11.64
N LYS A 51 30.97 5.10 11.81
CA LYS A 51 31.06 6.46 11.26
C LYS A 51 30.51 7.43 12.31
N SER A 52 31.38 7.87 13.21
CA SER A 52 31.10 8.72 14.37
C SER A 52 31.82 10.06 14.27
N THR A 53 31.61 10.82 13.18
CA THR A 53 32.44 12.03 12.99
C THR A 53 31.74 13.27 12.41
N GLU A 54 30.42 13.28 12.21
CA GLU A 54 29.74 14.48 11.64
C GLU A 54 28.51 14.97 12.41
N GLU A 55 28.16 14.39 13.57
CA GLU A 55 26.92 14.77 14.30
C GLU A 55 27.13 15.13 15.78
N GLU A 56 28.38 15.40 16.19
CA GLU A 56 28.68 16.07 17.47
C GLU A 56 28.61 17.61 17.36
N GLU A 57 28.31 18.16 16.18
CA GLU A 57 28.17 19.60 15.91
C GLU A 57 26.73 20.15 16.08
N GLU A 58 25.98 19.70 17.10
CA GLU A 58 25.03 20.62 17.76
C GLU A 58 25.82 21.35 18.85
N GLU A 59 26.77 22.15 18.37
CA GLU A 59 27.69 22.96 19.15
C GLU A 59 26.90 23.83 20.14
N GLN A 60 27.33 23.82 21.40
CA GLN A 60 26.79 24.63 22.49
C GLN A 60 26.85 26.11 22.11
N VAL A 61 25.77 26.65 21.55
CA VAL A 61 25.61 28.10 21.44
C VAL A 61 25.65 28.65 22.86
N GLU A 62 26.71 29.37 23.21
CA GLU A 62 26.85 29.99 24.53
C GLU A 62 25.82 31.11 24.66
N ILE A 63 24.67 30.81 25.27
CA ILE A 63 23.59 31.79 25.45
C ILE A 63 24.01 32.79 26.52
N SER A 64 24.40 33.98 26.06
CA SER A 64 24.86 35.09 26.89
C SER A 64 23.72 35.74 27.68
N THR A 65 22.51 35.70 27.13
CA THR A 65 21.32 36.34 27.68
C THR A 65 20.83 35.59 28.92
N LYS A 66 20.74 36.31 30.05
CA LYS A 66 20.16 35.76 31.29
C LYS A 66 18.63 35.76 31.23
N PRO A 67 17.95 34.77 31.83
CA PRO A 67 16.51 34.80 32.04
C PRO A 67 16.06 36.03 32.83
N VAL A 68 14.79 36.40 32.68
CA VAL A 68 14.19 37.52 33.42
C VAL A 68 14.20 37.20 34.92
N SER A 69 14.69 38.14 35.74
CA SER A 69 14.76 37.97 37.18
C SER A 69 13.38 37.75 37.81
N ASP A 70 13.28 36.76 38.70
CA ASP A 70 12.06 36.44 39.47
C ASP A 70 11.45 37.64 40.19
N LYS A 71 12.27 38.60 40.63
CA LYS A 71 11.83 39.79 41.36
C LYS A 71 11.33 40.91 40.45
N GLU A 72 11.75 40.90 39.19
CA GLU A 72 11.45 41.95 38.21
C GLU A 72 10.32 41.56 37.26
N TRP A 73 10.08 40.25 37.10
CA TRP A 73 9.04 39.73 36.24
C TRP A 73 7.63 40.07 36.72
N LYS A 74 6.79 40.54 35.80
CA LYS A 74 5.36 40.75 36.02
C LYS A 74 4.58 40.03 34.93
N PRO A 75 3.44 39.39 35.26
CA PRO A 75 2.61 38.73 34.27
C PRO A 75 2.09 39.76 33.26
N LYS A 76 2.18 39.43 31.96
CA LYS A 76 1.58 40.23 30.90
C LYS A 76 0.07 40.25 31.05
N SER A 77 -0.57 41.35 30.68
CA SER A 77 -2.02 41.44 30.59
C SER A 77 -2.42 41.37 29.13
N TRP A 78 -2.98 40.24 28.72
CA TRP A 78 -3.57 40.06 27.41
C TRP A 78 -5.09 40.14 27.52
N GLY A 79 -5.75 40.64 26.49
CA GLY A 79 -7.21 40.60 26.39
C GLY A 79 -7.73 39.17 26.17
N HIS A 80 -9.02 39.06 25.87
CA HIS A 80 -9.60 37.79 25.42
C HIS A 80 -9.04 37.41 24.04
N LEU A 81 -9.01 36.10 23.76
CA LEU A 81 -8.75 35.61 22.40
C LEU A 81 -9.83 36.16 21.46
N ASP A 82 -9.49 36.29 20.18
CA ASP A 82 -10.50 36.61 19.16
C ASP A 82 -11.69 35.64 19.26
N SER A 83 -12.90 36.15 19.01
CA SER A 83 -14.14 35.42 19.24
C SER A 83 -14.29 34.16 18.38
N GLU A 84 -13.69 34.13 17.18
CA GLU A 84 -13.69 32.96 16.30
C GLU A 84 -12.66 31.94 16.80
N LEU A 85 -11.45 32.41 17.11
CA LEU A 85 -10.39 31.57 17.66
C LEU A 85 -10.79 30.93 18.99
N GLU A 86 -11.44 31.69 19.88
CA GLU A 86 -11.94 31.18 21.16
C GLU A 86 -12.99 30.07 20.97
N LYS A 87 -13.90 30.20 19.99
CA LYS A 87 -14.86 29.13 19.65
C LYS A 87 -14.14 27.87 19.15
N MET A 88 -13.16 28.01 18.26
CA MET A 88 -12.39 26.89 17.75
C MET A 88 -11.60 26.19 18.86
N VAL A 89 -10.93 26.95 19.71
CA VAL A 89 -10.20 26.44 20.88
C VAL A 89 -11.15 25.69 21.81
N ASN A 90 -12.29 26.28 22.17
CA ASN A 90 -13.27 25.66 23.06
C ASN A 90 -13.86 24.37 22.51
N ALA A 91 -14.11 24.29 21.20
CA ALA A 91 -14.58 23.07 20.54
C ALA A 91 -13.54 21.91 20.59
N ASN A 92 -12.27 22.24 20.80
CA ASN A 92 -11.14 21.32 20.78
C ASN A 92 -10.59 20.95 22.18
N ILE A 93 -11.11 21.54 23.25
CA ILE A 93 -10.64 21.29 24.62
C ILE A 93 -11.17 19.97 25.20
N ARG A 94 -10.28 19.24 25.87
CA ARG A 94 -10.61 18.15 26.80
C ARG A 94 -10.66 18.71 28.22
N VAL A 95 -11.70 18.37 28.98
CA VAL A 95 -11.83 18.80 30.38
C VAL A 95 -11.52 17.60 31.26
N SER A 96 -10.58 17.77 32.20
CA SER A 96 -10.22 16.77 33.19
C SER A 96 -10.07 17.41 34.55
N GLY A 97 -11.09 17.28 35.40
CA GLY A 97 -11.15 17.98 36.69
C GLY A 97 -11.08 19.49 36.48
N LYS A 98 -10.03 20.13 37.00
CA LYS A 98 -9.77 21.58 36.85
C LYS A 98 -9.05 21.96 35.54
N ASP A 99 -8.49 20.98 34.83
CA ASP A 99 -7.62 21.25 33.68
C ASP A 99 -8.44 21.29 32.38
N ARG A 100 -8.33 22.41 31.66
CA ARG A 100 -8.83 22.59 30.27
C ARG A 100 -7.68 22.30 29.32
N ILE A 101 -7.57 21.06 28.86
CA ILE A 101 -6.40 20.56 28.10
C ILE A 101 -6.67 20.68 26.60
N LEU A 102 -5.82 21.43 25.89
CA LEU A 102 -5.82 21.51 24.43
C LEU A 102 -4.60 20.79 23.85
N LEU A 103 -4.83 19.75 23.05
CA LEU A 103 -3.79 19.15 22.21
C LEU A 103 -3.56 20.06 21.01
N THR A 104 -2.35 20.58 20.88
CA THR A 104 -2.00 21.58 19.87
C THR A 104 -0.66 21.29 19.21
N ALA A 105 -0.56 21.68 17.95
CA ALA A 105 0.67 21.69 17.17
C ALA A 105 0.76 22.99 16.37
N VAL A 106 1.97 23.38 15.96
CA VAL A 106 2.20 24.53 15.08
C VAL A 106 2.88 24.04 13.81
N ALA A 107 2.34 24.37 12.65
CA ALA A 107 2.82 23.87 11.36
C ALA A 107 2.65 24.89 10.24
N ASN A 108 3.51 24.79 9.23
CA ASN A 108 3.41 25.50 7.95
C ASN A 108 3.04 24.51 6.83
N SER A 109 2.78 25.01 5.62
CA SER A 109 2.40 24.17 4.48
C SER A 109 3.47 23.15 4.10
N GLY A 110 4.76 23.48 4.28
CA GLY A 110 5.88 22.57 4.10
C GLY A 110 5.88 21.34 5.05
N MET A 111 5.11 21.39 6.15
CA MET A 111 4.95 20.28 7.09
C MET A 111 3.59 19.58 6.96
N ALA A 112 2.84 19.82 5.87
CA ALA A 112 1.50 19.26 5.68
C ALA A 112 1.49 17.71 5.75
N ASP A 113 2.43 17.04 5.06
CA ASP A 113 2.55 15.57 5.07
C ASP A 113 2.74 15.02 6.49
N TYR A 114 3.65 15.62 7.25
CA TYR A 114 3.92 15.23 8.64
C TYR A 114 2.70 15.49 9.52
N THR A 115 2.02 16.63 9.32
CA THR A 115 0.78 16.95 10.06
C THR A 115 -0.32 15.95 9.78
N LEU A 116 -0.51 15.53 8.52
CA LEU A 116 -1.50 14.51 8.17
C LEU A 116 -1.14 13.14 8.77
N ASN A 117 0.13 12.77 8.77
CA ASN A 117 0.61 11.55 9.43
C ASN A 117 0.38 11.60 10.95
N TRP A 118 0.65 12.75 11.58
CA TRP A 118 0.38 13.03 12.99
C TRP A 118 -1.11 12.85 13.31
N ILE A 119 -2.01 13.43 12.51
CA ILE A 119 -3.47 13.24 12.66
C ILE A 119 -3.87 11.77 12.48
N ALA A 120 -3.31 11.08 11.49
CA ALA A 120 -3.57 9.65 11.27
C ALA A 120 -3.13 8.80 12.48
N SER A 121 -2.00 9.13 13.09
CA SER A 121 -1.53 8.48 14.32
C SER A 121 -2.47 8.73 15.51
N LEU A 122 -3.00 9.95 15.65
CA LEU A 122 -4.02 10.29 16.65
C LEU A 122 -5.30 9.48 16.44
N LYS A 123 -5.73 9.32 15.19
CA LYS A 123 -6.92 8.53 14.85
C LYS A 123 -6.77 7.07 15.27
N LYS A 124 -5.61 6.47 15.03
CA LYS A 124 -5.28 5.10 15.49
C LYS A 124 -5.33 4.97 17.01
N CYS A 125 -4.97 6.03 17.73
CA CYS A 125 -5.02 6.10 19.19
C CYS A 125 -6.39 6.53 19.75
N GLY A 126 -7.38 6.86 18.90
CA GLY A 126 -8.69 7.37 19.32
C GLY A 126 -8.68 8.81 19.85
N LEU A 127 -7.67 9.61 19.49
CA LEU A 127 -7.44 10.98 19.96
C LEU A 127 -7.73 12.06 18.91
N ASP A 128 -8.15 11.70 17.70
CA ASP A 128 -8.45 12.59 16.56
C ASP A 128 -9.66 13.51 16.80
N LYS A 129 -10.50 13.22 17.79
CA LYS A 129 -11.73 13.98 18.05
C LYS A 129 -11.52 15.38 18.60
N LYS A 130 -10.33 15.72 19.11
CA LYS A 130 -10.07 17.00 19.79
C LYS A 130 -8.60 17.38 19.63
N PHE A 131 -8.28 18.30 18.74
CA PHE A 131 -6.94 18.87 18.58
C PHE A 131 -7.02 20.13 17.73
N LEU A 132 -6.09 21.06 17.89
CA LEU A 132 -6.04 22.27 17.09
C LEU A 132 -4.64 22.47 16.53
N VAL A 133 -4.52 22.57 15.21
CA VAL A 133 -3.27 22.94 14.54
C VAL A 133 -3.29 24.44 14.33
N PHE A 134 -2.26 25.13 14.81
CA PHE A 134 -2.04 26.53 14.52
C PHE A 134 -1.17 26.65 13.27
N ALA A 135 -1.78 27.11 12.19
CA ALA A 135 -1.16 27.27 10.89
C ALA A 135 -0.35 28.58 10.84
N ILE A 136 0.90 28.50 10.40
CA ILE A 136 1.76 29.67 10.20
C ILE A 136 1.35 30.44 8.93
N ASP A 137 0.90 29.73 7.91
CA ASP A 137 0.50 30.28 6.62
C ASP A 137 -0.94 29.87 6.25
N GLN A 138 -1.55 30.62 5.33
CA GLN A 138 -2.91 30.36 4.85
C GLN A 138 -2.99 29.07 4.03
N GLU A 139 -1.91 28.69 3.35
CA GLU A 139 -1.87 27.48 2.54
C GLU A 139 -2.09 26.21 3.39
N MET A 140 -1.51 26.16 4.59
CA MET A 140 -1.73 25.07 5.55
C MET A 140 -3.19 25.01 6.03
N VAL A 141 -3.84 26.16 6.22
CA VAL A 141 -5.28 26.23 6.54
C VAL A 141 -6.11 25.64 5.39
N ASP A 142 -5.76 25.99 4.16
CA ASP A 142 -6.46 25.50 2.98
C ASP A 142 -6.28 23.99 2.79
N ILE A 143 -5.06 23.47 2.99
CA ILE A 143 -4.76 22.02 2.94
C ILE A 143 -5.56 21.28 4.01
N MET A 144 -5.54 21.76 5.25
CA MET A 144 -6.28 21.17 6.36
C MET A 144 -7.80 21.24 6.14
N THR A 145 -8.30 22.33 5.56
CA THR A 145 -9.72 22.47 5.23
C THR A 145 -10.14 21.53 4.11
N LYS A 146 -9.34 21.44 3.03
CA LYS A 146 -9.56 20.51 1.90
C LYS A 146 -9.54 19.05 2.34
N THR A 147 -8.73 18.71 3.34
CA THR A 147 -8.63 17.35 3.90
C THR A 147 -9.69 17.04 4.97
N GLY A 148 -10.62 17.96 5.23
CA GLY A 148 -11.76 17.75 6.13
C GLY A 148 -11.51 18.17 7.59
N TYR A 149 -10.38 18.81 7.87
CA TYR A 149 -9.96 19.25 9.21
C TYR A 149 -10.12 20.76 9.43
N GLY A 150 -10.98 21.45 8.66
CA GLY A 150 -11.19 22.90 8.79
C GLY A 150 -11.58 23.37 10.20
N ARG A 151 -12.27 22.54 11.00
CA ARG A 151 -12.59 22.84 12.42
C ARG A 151 -11.45 22.55 13.41
N ARG A 152 -10.30 22.09 12.91
CA ARG A 152 -9.12 21.66 13.67
C ARG A 152 -7.86 22.42 13.23
N VAL A 153 -8.02 23.50 12.48
CA VAL A 153 -6.93 24.38 12.06
C VAL A 153 -7.34 25.83 12.33
N ALA A 154 -6.39 26.65 12.78
CA ALA A 154 -6.57 28.08 12.92
C ALA A 154 -5.31 28.80 12.44
N LEU A 155 -5.46 29.85 11.64
CA LEU A 155 -4.34 30.70 11.28
C LEU A 155 -3.83 31.44 12.52
N ILE A 156 -2.52 31.51 12.71
CA ILE A 156 -1.94 32.29 13.81
C ILE A 156 -2.19 33.78 13.52
N PRO A 157 -2.80 34.53 14.48
CA PRO A 157 -3.00 35.95 14.32
C PRO A 157 -1.68 36.70 14.12
N SER A 158 -1.65 37.65 13.17
CA SER A 158 -0.42 38.38 12.83
C SER A 158 0.12 39.23 14.00
N ASP A 159 -0.74 39.69 14.91
CA ASP A 159 -0.40 40.43 16.12
C ASP A 159 0.29 39.57 17.20
N TRP A 160 0.35 38.25 17.00
CA TRP A 160 1.07 37.35 17.92
C TRP A 160 2.56 37.31 17.64
N PHE A 161 2.99 37.71 16.42
CA PHE A 161 4.39 37.74 16.04
C PHE A 161 5.05 39.05 16.49
N HIS A 162 6.29 38.96 16.98
CA HIS A 162 7.07 40.13 17.40
C HIS A 162 7.73 40.89 16.22
N LYS A 163 7.70 40.33 15.00
CA LYS A 163 8.22 40.93 13.76
C LYS A 163 7.24 40.67 12.61
N GLU A 164 7.06 41.64 11.70
CA GLU A 164 6.16 41.51 10.54
C GLU A 164 6.61 40.39 9.58
N LEU A 165 5.65 39.63 9.04
CA LEU A 165 5.87 38.58 8.05
C LEU A 165 5.98 39.23 6.66
N SER A 166 7.14 39.15 6.01
CA SER A 166 7.26 39.53 4.60
C SER A 166 6.58 38.47 3.72
N GLY A 167 5.60 38.88 2.93
CA GLY A 167 4.76 37.99 2.10
C GLY A 167 5.41 37.43 0.82
N GLY A 168 6.72 37.16 0.82
CA GLY A 168 7.46 36.63 -0.33
C GLY A 168 8.19 35.33 -0.02
N PHE A 169 8.28 34.43 -1.01
CA PHE A 169 9.06 33.19 -0.96
C PHE A 169 10.56 33.55 -0.80
N GLU A 170 11.16 33.25 0.36
CA GLU A 170 12.62 33.30 0.55
C GLU A 170 13.16 31.92 0.93
N GLU A 171 14.28 31.55 0.31
CA GLU A 171 14.96 30.26 0.46
C GLU A 171 15.46 30.01 1.89
N TRP A 172 15.54 28.73 2.23
CA TRP A 172 16.11 28.21 3.47
C TRP A 172 17.56 28.75 3.63
N GLN A 173 17.82 29.51 4.70
CA GLN A 173 19.09 30.19 5.07
C GLN A 173 19.33 31.65 4.57
N SER A 174 18.33 32.43 4.15
CA SER A 174 18.52 33.90 4.09
C SER A 174 18.40 34.56 5.47
N ASP A 175 19.06 35.71 5.67
CA ASP A 175 19.00 36.53 6.89
C ASP A 175 17.57 37.06 7.23
N GLY A 176 16.57 36.75 6.39
CA GLY A 176 15.14 36.98 6.61
C GLY A 176 14.39 35.87 7.38
N TYR A 177 15.05 34.75 7.73
CA TYR A 177 14.43 33.59 8.40
C TYR A 177 14.23 33.75 9.92
N THR A 178 14.00 34.98 10.39
CA THR A 178 13.85 35.31 11.82
C THR A 178 12.40 35.36 12.37
N PRO A 179 11.31 35.42 11.59
CA PRO A 179 9.94 35.43 12.15
C PRO A 179 9.34 34.05 12.50
N ILE A 180 9.88 32.95 11.94
CA ILE A 180 9.29 31.59 12.04
C ILE A 180 9.76 30.82 13.29
N THR A 181 10.92 31.15 13.85
CA THR A 181 11.61 30.33 14.86
C THR A 181 10.97 30.34 16.25
N HIS A 182 10.03 31.26 16.53
CA HIS A 182 9.42 31.43 17.86
C HIS A 182 7.90 31.19 17.90
N SER A 183 7.25 30.93 16.76
CA SER A 183 5.79 30.77 16.63
C SER A 183 5.23 29.74 17.60
N LYS A 184 5.96 28.62 17.82
CA LYS A 184 5.62 27.57 18.79
C LYS A 184 5.45 28.15 20.20
N THR A 185 6.45 28.89 20.68
CA THR A 185 6.47 29.45 22.05
C THR A 185 5.41 30.55 22.20
N LEU A 186 5.22 31.39 21.17
CA LEU A 186 4.23 32.46 21.16
C LEU A 186 2.80 31.93 21.27
N VAL A 187 2.44 30.92 20.48
CA VAL A 187 1.11 30.28 20.55
C VAL A 187 0.87 29.69 21.93
N VAL A 188 1.86 28.99 22.49
CA VAL A 188 1.74 28.37 23.82
C VAL A 188 1.57 29.45 24.89
N GLU A 189 2.34 30.55 24.85
CA GLU A 189 2.21 31.67 25.79
C GLU A 189 0.78 32.22 25.78
N ARG A 190 0.25 32.53 24.59
CA ARG A 190 -1.11 33.09 24.43
C ARG A 190 -2.18 32.17 25.00
N LEU A 191 -2.07 30.87 24.78
CA LEU A 191 -2.99 29.87 25.33
C LEU A 191 -2.91 29.78 26.86
N LEU A 192 -1.70 29.87 27.46
CA LEU A 192 -1.58 29.90 28.92
C LEU A 192 -2.21 31.13 29.55
N TYR A 193 -2.10 32.30 28.90
CA TYR A 193 -2.77 33.51 29.37
C TYR A 193 -4.29 33.45 29.21
N ALA A 194 -4.81 32.70 28.24
CA ALA A 194 -6.23 32.37 28.09
C ALA A 194 -6.74 31.31 29.10
N GLY A 195 -5.89 30.85 30.02
CA GLY A 195 -6.27 29.88 31.07
C GLY A 195 -6.40 28.44 30.56
N ILE A 196 -5.71 28.11 29.47
CA ILE A 196 -5.73 26.78 28.86
C ILE A 196 -4.48 26.01 29.29
N THR A 197 -4.64 24.73 29.62
CA THR A 197 -3.52 23.79 29.81
C THR A 197 -3.11 23.29 28.43
N VAL A 198 -1.87 23.56 28.04
CA VAL A 198 -1.38 23.28 26.69
C VAL A 198 -0.72 21.91 26.67
N TRP A 199 -1.26 20.99 25.87
CA TRP A 199 -0.60 19.75 25.47
C TRP A 199 0.02 19.98 24.10
N PHE A 200 1.30 20.31 24.08
CA PHE A 200 2.05 20.61 22.86
C PHE A 200 2.66 19.33 22.27
N SER A 201 2.59 19.21 20.94
CA SER A 201 3.26 18.18 20.16
C SER A 201 3.78 18.78 18.86
N ASP A 202 5.01 18.47 18.51
CA ASP A 202 5.50 18.65 17.14
C ASP A 202 4.80 17.67 16.19
N VAL A 203 4.70 18.06 14.92
CA VAL A 203 3.99 17.31 13.87
C VAL A 203 4.80 16.15 13.31
N ASP A 204 6.09 16.05 13.64
CA ASP A 204 6.94 14.89 13.33
C ASP A 204 6.95 13.84 14.46
N ILE A 205 6.01 13.96 15.41
CA ILE A 205 5.72 12.95 16.42
C ILE A 205 4.65 11.98 15.91
N VAL A 206 4.84 10.69 16.18
CA VAL A 206 3.86 9.65 15.89
C VAL A 206 3.31 9.08 17.19
N PHE A 207 1.99 9.15 17.37
CA PHE A 207 1.32 8.55 18.53
C PHE A 207 1.14 7.05 18.32
N THR A 208 1.56 6.27 19.32
CA THR A 208 1.58 4.80 19.23
C THR A 208 0.68 4.12 20.27
N SER A 209 0.23 4.84 21.30
CA SER A 209 -0.61 4.29 22.37
C SER A 209 -1.88 5.11 22.61
N SER A 210 -3.02 4.43 22.70
CA SER A 210 -4.31 5.03 23.10
C SER A 210 -4.35 5.47 24.56
N SER A 211 -3.46 4.96 25.40
CA SER A 211 -3.42 5.24 26.85
C SER A 211 -2.65 6.53 27.19
N ILE A 212 -2.09 7.22 26.20
CA ILE A 212 -1.22 8.37 26.44
C ILE A 212 -1.92 9.52 27.19
N TYR A 213 -3.19 9.81 26.85
CA TYR A 213 -3.92 10.89 27.50
C TYR A 213 -4.12 10.60 29.00
N ASP A 214 -4.58 9.40 29.32
CA ASP A 214 -4.80 8.97 30.70
C ASP A 214 -3.49 8.93 31.49
N TYR A 215 -2.42 8.44 30.86
CA TYR A 215 -1.08 8.46 31.45
C TYR A 215 -0.62 9.88 31.81
N LEU A 216 -0.76 10.84 30.88
CA LEU A 216 -0.33 12.22 31.10
C LEU A 216 -1.14 12.89 32.21
N VAL A 217 -2.48 12.74 32.19
CA VAL A 217 -3.37 13.30 33.22
C VAL A 217 -3.07 12.69 34.59
N MET A 218 -2.87 11.37 34.66
CA MET A 218 -2.48 10.69 35.89
C MET A 218 -1.14 11.21 36.39
N LYS A 219 -0.13 11.32 35.52
CA LYS A 219 1.21 11.79 35.89
C LYS A 219 1.17 13.23 36.39
N LEU A 220 0.39 14.10 35.73
CA LEU A 220 0.19 15.50 36.12
C LEU A 220 -0.45 15.63 37.51
N ASN A 221 -1.32 14.70 37.89
CA ASN A 221 -2.06 14.77 39.16
C ASN A 221 -1.47 13.92 40.31
N SER A 222 -0.58 12.99 40.01
CA SER A 222 0.00 12.03 40.97
C SER A 222 0.67 12.67 42.20
N ARG A 223 1.28 13.85 42.07
CA ARG A 223 2.04 14.52 43.16
C ARG A 223 1.20 15.56 43.91
N LYS A 224 -0.01 15.19 44.35
CA LYS A 224 -0.96 16.09 45.06
C LYS A 224 -1.16 17.45 44.34
N ALA A 225 -1.27 17.41 43.02
CA ALA A 225 -1.38 18.57 42.15
C ALA A 225 -0.22 19.60 42.21
N ARG A 226 0.97 19.21 42.70
CA ARG A 226 2.20 20.03 42.65
C ARG A 226 2.79 20.14 41.24
N THR A 227 2.55 19.16 40.37
CA THR A 227 3.10 19.19 39.01
C THR A 227 2.41 20.25 38.18
N GLU A 228 3.17 21.18 37.61
CA GLU A 228 2.64 22.24 36.74
C GLU A 228 3.00 21.99 35.27
N VAL A 229 4.06 21.23 35.01
CA VAL A 229 4.48 20.90 33.64
C VAL A 229 5.12 19.51 33.57
N LEU A 230 4.87 18.82 32.45
CA LEU A 230 5.52 17.57 32.05
C LEU A 230 6.32 17.83 30.77
N PHE A 231 7.62 17.53 30.77
CA PHE A 231 8.48 17.64 29.57
C PHE A 231 8.97 16.26 29.12
N SER A 232 9.05 16.04 27.80
CA SER A 232 9.90 14.98 27.27
C SER A 232 11.37 15.30 27.53
N GLN A 233 12.18 14.26 27.64
CA GLN A 233 13.62 14.36 27.84
C GLN A 233 14.32 14.24 26.49
N GLU A 234 15.49 14.86 26.37
CA GLU A 234 16.35 14.68 25.20
C GLU A 234 17.34 13.53 25.46
N THR A 235 18.48 13.76 26.10
CA THR A 235 19.47 12.71 26.37
C THR A 235 19.66 12.44 27.86
N GLU A 236 19.62 13.48 28.69
CA GLU A 236 19.94 13.44 30.11
C GLU A 236 18.79 14.00 30.96
N GLN A 237 18.80 13.69 32.27
CA GLN A 237 17.76 14.14 33.22
C GLN A 237 17.67 15.66 33.41
N ASN A 238 18.61 16.43 32.86
CA ASN A 238 18.59 17.89 32.94
C ASN A 238 18.36 18.58 31.59
N LEU A 239 18.18 17.82 30.50
CA LEU A 239 17.98 18.35 29.16
C LEU A 239 16.60 17.93 28.64
N ILE A 240 15.72 18.91 28.45
CA ILE A 240 14.39 18.67 27.91
C ILE A 240 14.41 18.67 26.39
N ASN A 241 13.45 17.94 25.83
CA ASN A 241 13.05 18.05 24.45
C ASN A 241 11.80 18.96 24.36
N SER A 242 11.83 19.99 23.51
CA SER A 242 10.70 20.94 23.42
C SER A 242 9.59 20.50 22.46
N GLY A 243 9.75 19.36 21.79
CA GLY A 243 8.77 18.85 20.83
C GLY A 243 7.53 18.24 21.49
N PHE A 244 7.57 17.89 22.77
CA PHE A 244 6.42 17.30 23.45
C PHE A 244 6.34 17.69 24.94
N TYR A 245 5.26 18.35 25.34
CA TYR A 245 5.05 18.70 26.75
C TYR A 245 3.58 18.99 27.09
N LEU A 246 3.27 18.95 28.39
CA LEU A 246 1.96 19.31 28.94
C LEU A 246 2.15 20.37 30.03
N MET A 247 1.62 21.57 29.82
CA MET A 247 1.94 22.77 30.63
C MET A 247 0.65 23.47 31.12
N ARG A 248 0.52 23.64 32.44
CA ARG A 248 -0.61 24.36 33.07
C ARG A 248 -0.46 25.89 32.98
N PRO A 249 -1.55 26.67 33.01
CA PRO A 249 -1.52 28.13 32.95
C PRO A 249 -1.12 28.79 34.30
N THR A 250 0.04 28.41 34.85
CA THR A 250 0.55 28.93 36.13
C THR A 250 1.51 30.10 35.94
N LEU A 251 1.78 30.86 37.00
CA LEU A 251 2.75 31.96 36.95
C LEU A 251 4.16 31.46 36.62
N LEU A 252 4.55 30.28 37.12
CA LEU A 252 5.83 29.65 36.79
C LEU A 252 5.94 29.42 35.28
N ASN A 253 4.96 28.75 34.68
CA ASN A 253 5.00 28.40 33.26
C ASN A 253 4.92 29.64 32.35
N LYS A 254 4.14 30.65 32.74
CA LYS A 254 4.11 31.96 32.05
C LYS A 254 5.48 32.63 32.08
N ARG A 255 6.19 32.59 33.20
CA ARG A 255 7.56 33.14 33.33
C ARG A 255 8.57 32.34 32.51
N ILE A 256 8.47 31.01 32.50
CA ILE A 256 9.36 30.15 31.69
C ILE A 256 9.25 30.56 30.23
N LEU A 257 8.02 30.65 29.69
CA LEU A 257 7.81 31.04 28.29
C LEU A 257 8.25 32.48 28.02
N ASP A 258 7.93 33.43 28.89
CA ASP A 258 8.35 34.82 28.73
C ASP A 258 9.87 34.96 28.72
N SER A 259 10.57 34.23 29.58
CA SER A 259 12.04 34.21 29.60
C SER A 259 12.63 33.53 28.37
N SER A 260 12.02 32.44 27.90
CA SER A 260 12.44 31.78 26.65
C SER A 260 12.26 32.70 25.44
N ILE A 261 11.12 33.39 25.34
CA ILE A 261 10.84 34.37 24.29
C ILE A 261 11.82 35.55 24.39
N TYR A 262 12.09 36.05 25.59
CA TYR A 262 13.04 37.14 25.83
C TYR A 262 14.47 36.82 25.36
N ILE A 263 14.94 35.59 25.56
CA ILE A 263 16.23 35.09 25.06
C ILE A 263 16.20 35.01 23.54
N GLN A 264 15.15 34.40 23.01
CA GLN A 264 14.93 34.19 21.58
C GLN A 264 14.88 35.50 20.77
N ASP A 265 14.19 36.52 21.29
CA ASP A 265 14.10 37.85 20.68
C ASP A 265 15.46 38.56 20.58
N ARG A 266 16.40 38.26 21.49
CA ARG A 266 17.75 38.87 21.53
C ARG A 266 18.81 38.04 20.83
N GLU A 267 18.64 36.73 20.79
CA GLU A 267 19.57 35.78 20.18
C GLU A 267 18.83 34.94 19.12
N PRO A 268 18.62 35.49 17.91
CA PRO A 268 17.69 34.88 16.96
C PRO A 268 18.12 33.52 16.39
N LYS A 269 19.40 33.16 16.57
CA LYS A 269 19.95 31.85 16.20
C LYS A 269 19.60 30.75 17.22
N VAL A 270 19.06 31.12 18.38
CA VAL A 270 18.73 30.19 19.47
C VAL A 270 17.38 29.51 19.19
N THR A 271 17.42 28.18 19.13
CA THR A 271 16.21 27.35 18.97
C THR A 271 15.31 27.41 20.21
N GLN A 272 14.04 27.02 20.05
CA GLN A 272 13.09 26.92 21.18
C GLN A 272 13.63 26.00 22.28
N GLN A 273 14.16 24.84 21.91
CA GLN A 273 14.69 23.87 22.86
C GLN A 273 15.87 24.45 23.65
N GLN A 274 16.81 25.12 22.98
CA GLN A 274 17.96 25.76 23.63
C GLN A 274 17.53 26.88 24.59
N ALA A 275 16.62 27.75 24.17
CA ALA A 275 16.11 28.83 25.02
C ALA A 275 15.37 28.30 26.26
N MET A 276 14.54 27.26 26.10
CA MET A 276 13.85 26.64 27.24
C MET A 276 14.84 25.97 28.19
N ASN A 277 15.78 25.18 27.67
CA ASN A 277 16.81 24.53 28.50
C ASN A 277 17.65 25.56 29.27
N ARG A 278 18.02 26.70 28.65
CA ARG A 278 18.73 27.78 29.34
C ARG A 278 17.97 28.35 30.53
N VAL A 279 16.65 28.51 30.40
CA VAL A 279 15.79 28.97 31.49
C VAL A 279 15.68 27.91 32.58
N LEU A 280 15.58 26.64 32.20
CA LEU A 280 15.45 25.52 33.13
C LEU A 280 16.73 25.23 33.92
N ASN A 281 17.91 25.60 33.41
CA ASN A 281 19.18 25.48 34.14
C ASN A 281 19.19 26.24 35.47
N ASP A 282 18.45 27.34 35.56
CA ASP A 282 18.34 28.15 36.77
C ASP A 282 17.24 27.63 37.73
N LEU A 283 16.54 26.54 37.37
CA LEU A 283 15.45 25.95 38.14
C LEU A 283 15.82 24.58 38.72
N ASN A 284 15.20 24.24 39.85
CA ASN A 284 15.33 22.92 40.44
C ASN A 284 14.48 21.91 39.66
N LEU A 285 15.10 20.91 39.03
CA LEU A 285 14.43 19.82 38.30
C LEU A 285 14.21 18.55 39.13
N ASN A 286 14.53 18.56 40.43
CA ASN A 286 14.36 17.40 41.30
C ASN A 286 12.89 16.93 41.36
N TYR A 287 12.66 15.66 41.05
CA TYR A 287 11.32 15.08 40.96
C TYR A 287 10.49 15.20 42.25
N ARG A 288 11.09 15.29 43.44
CA ARG A 288 10.34 15.37 44.71
C ARG A 288 9.93 16.80 45.07
N THR A 289 10.75 17.78 44.69
CA THR A 289 10.60 19.18 45.13
C THR A 289 10.18 20.12 44.01
N SER A 290 10.40 19.75 42.75
CA SER A 290 10.05 20.60 41.62
C SER A 290 8.56 20.53 41.26
N GLN A 291 8.04 21.64 40.75
CA GLN A 291 6.77 21.70 40.03
C GLN A 291 6.89 21.09 38.62
N ILE A 292 8.12 20.89 38.14
CA ILE A 292 8.43 20.27 36.86
C ILE A 292 8.54 18.75 37.06
N ALA A 293 8.07 17.96 36.09
CA ALA A 293 8.35 16.53 36.00
C ALA A 293 8.75 16.16 34.58
N LEU A 294 9.63 15.16 34.49
CA LEU A 294 10.13 14.64 33.23
C LEU A 294 9.41 13.34 32.87
N LEU A 295 9.16 13.15 31.58
CA LEU A 295 8.57 11.96 31.00
C LEU A 295 9.66 10.93 30.70
N ASP A 296 9.38 9.65 30.94
CA ASP A 296 10.35 8.57 30.76
C ASP A 296 10.81 8.45 29.31
N LEU A 297 12.13 8.37 29.10
CA LEU A 297 12.73 8.34 27.77
C LEU A 297 12.34 7.09 26.96
N ILE A 298 12.05 5.97 27.63
CA ILE A 298 11.64 4.73 26.95
C ILE A 298 10.18 4.80 26.48
N LEU A 299 9.33 5.52 27.22
CA LEU A 299 7.93 5.74 26.84
C LEU A 299 7.76 6.92 25.87
N PHE A 300 8.68 7.89 25.91
CA PHE A 300 8.67 9.09 25.05
C PHE A 300 10.02 9.23 24.32
N PRO A 301 10.43 8.23 23.52
CA PRO A 301 11.74 8.20 22.88
C PRO A 301 11.87 9.26 21.79
N GLN A 302 13.03 9.89 21.76
CA GLN A 302 13.56 10.64 20.63
C GLN A 302 14.03 9.70 19.50
N GLY A 303 14.20 10.23 18.30
CA GLY A 303 14.41 9.46 17.08
C GLY A 303 15.66 8.59 17.15
N ARG A 304 16.76 9.09 17.71
CA ARG A 304 18.00 8.30 17.91
C ARG A 304 17.77 7.09 18.82
N LEU A 305 16.96 7.21 19.86
CA LEU A 305 16.71 6.12 20.79
C LEU A 305 15.80 5.04 20.19
N TYR A 306 14.83 5.45 19.37
CA TYR A 306 13.89 4.55 18.73
C TYR A 306 14.45 3.92 17.46
N PHE A 307 14.96 4.72 16.52
CA PHE A 307 15.39 4.24 15.20
C PHE A 307 16.79 3.59 15.24
N ASP A 308 17.76 4.21 15.89
CA ASP A 308 19.15 3.71 15.90
C ASP A 308 19.36 2.63 16.96
N ARG A 309 18.90 2.90 18.18
CA ARG A 309 19.14 2.00 19.32
C ARG A 309 18.04 0.99 19.56
N GLN A 310 16.84 1.21 19.00
CA GLN A 310 15.66 0.34 19.11
C GLN A 310 15.35 -0.08 20.55
N ILE A 311 15.58 0.81 21.53
CA ILE A 311 15.50 0.47 22.95
C ILE A 311 14.10 0.00 23.36
N PRO A 312 12.99 0.69 23.04
CA PRO A 312 11.66 0.21 23.42
C PRO A 312 11.38 -1.19 22.85
N THR A 313 11.68 -1.38 21.56
CA THR A 313 11.48 -2.66 20.86
C THR A 313 12.33 -3.79 21.44
N LYS A 314 13.59 -3.51 21.80
CA LYS A 314 14.53 -4.48 22.41
C LYS A 314 13.99 -5.05 23.72
N TYR A 315 13.26 -4.23 24.50
CA TYR A 315 12.64 -4.65 25.76
C TYR A 315 11.16 -4.99 25.62
N ASN A 316 10.67 -5.19 24.39
CA ASN A 316 9.28 -5.52 24.08
C ASN A 316 8.27 -4.51 24.68
N MET A 317 8.65 -3.24 24.71
CA MET A 317 7.82 -2.13 25.18
C MET A 317 7.27 -1.34 24.00
N THR A 318 5.98 -1.03 24.05
CA THR A 318 5.35 -0.09 23.13
C THR A 318 5.47 1.32 23.73
N PRO A 319 6.19 2.25 23.09
CA PRO A 319 6.26 3.61 23.59
C PRO A 319 4.89 4.30 23.46
N MET A 320 4.71 5.42 24.16
CA MET A 320 3.50 6.25 24.07
C MET A 320 3.49 7.08 22.78
N ILE A 321 4.67 7.57 22.39
CA ILE A 321 4.94 8.29 21.15
C ILE A 321 6.29 7.86 20.57
N VAL A 322 6.54 8.21 19.32
CA VAL A 322 7.89 8.22 18.73
C VAL A 322 8.13 9.60 18.14
N HIS A 323 9.15 10.31 18.62
CA HIS A 323 9.52 11.60 18.07
C HIS A 323 10.57 11.41 16.98
N ALA A 324 10.30 11.80 15.74
CA ALA A 324 11.26 11.68 14.64
C ALA A 324 12.28 12.83 14.57
N ASN A 325 12.73 13.34 15.71
CA ASN A 325 13.87 14.27 15.79
C ASN A 325 15.19 13.53 15.50
N TYR A 326 16.25 14.29 15.19
CA TYR A 326 17.54 13.77 14.67
C TYR A 326 17.49 13.12 13.28
N ARG A 327 16.38 13.27 12.56
CA ARG A 327 16.27 12.90 11.14
C ARG A 327 15.95 14.15 10.32
N LYS A 328 16.57 14.29 9.15
CA LYS A 328 16.38 15.44 8.24
C LYS A 328 15.99 14.94 6.85
N GLY A 329 15.16 15.73 6.17
CA GLY A 329 14.73 15.48 4.80
C GLY A 329 14.14 14.08 4.58
N ASP A 330 14.54 13.45 3.47
CA ASP A 330 14.00 12.16 3.03
C ASP A 330 14.27 11.01 4.00
N ASN A 331 15.38 11.08 4.75
CA ASN A 331 15.72 10.05 5.74
C ASN A 331 14.66 9.95 6.85
N LYS A 332 14.03 11.07 7.22
CA LYS A 332 12.93 11.07 8.22
C LYS A 332 11.73 10.29 7.70
N LYS A 333 11.32 10.54 6.46
CA LYS A 333 10.18 9.87 5.81
C LYS A 333 10.46 8.36 5.63
N LYS A 334 11.67 8.02 5.18
CA LYS A 334 12.12 6.63 4.98
C LYS A 334 12.12 5.83 6.29
N ASP A 335 12.63 6.39 7.38
CA ASP A 335 12.62 5.70 8.67
C ASP A 335 11.20 5.55 9.24
N LEU A 336 10.35 6.57 9.12
CA LEU A 336 8.95 6.45 9.50
C LEU A 336 8.24 5.32 8.72
N GLN A 337 8.51 5.19 7.42
CA GLN A 337 7.97 4.10 6.61
C GLN A 337 8.54 2.73 7.02
N LYS A 338 9.86 2.63 7.15
CA LYS A 338 10.57 1.39 7.51
C LYS A 338 10.05 0.79 8.83
N PHE A 339 9.74 1.64 9.80
CA PHE A 339 9.25 1.21 11.12
C PHE A 339 7.71 1.14 11.20
N GLY A 340 6.98 1.31 10.09
CA GLY A 340 5.52 1.22 10.06
C GLY A 340 4.81 2.35 10.82
N LEU A 341 5.47 3.51 10.93
CA LEU A 341 5.00 4.73 11.60
C LEU A 341 4.52 5.80 10.60
N CYS A 342 4.50 5.47 9.31
CA CYS A 342 3.87 6.24 8.26
C CYS A 342 2.49 5.64 7.97
N PHE A 343 1.43 6.38 8.31
CA PHE A 343 0.03 5.96 8.20
C PHE A 343 -0.66 6.50 6.95
N THR A 344 0.12 6.97 5.99
CA THR A 344 -0.38 7.39 4.69
C THR A 344 -0.57 6.19 3.76
N GLY A 345 -1.59 6.26 2.89
CA GLY A 345 -2.22 5.09 2.27
C GLY A 345 -1.39 4.37 1.18
N ILE A 346 -1.97 3.27 0.66
CA ILE A 346 -1.44 2.39 -0.41
C ILE A 346 -0.92 3.18 -1.63
N CYS A 347 -1.56 4.31 -1.94
CA CYS A 347 -1.18 5.16 -3.07
C CYS A 347 0.12 5.95 -2.90
N GLN A 348 0.66 6.03 -1.68
CA GLN A 348 1.99 6.60 -1.46
C GLN A 348 3.12 5.57 -1.58
N THR A 349 2.79 4.28 -1.48
CA THR A 349 3.75 3.18 -1.58
C THR A 349 3.96 2.70 -3.01
N VAL A 350 2.93 2.79 -3.86
CA VAL A 350 3.01 2.29 -5.23
C VAL A 350 2.19 3.12 -6.22
N ALA A 351 2.70 3.22 -7.45
CA ALA A 351 2.11 3.99 -8.54
C ALA A 351 0.96 3.21 -9.23
N LEU A 352 -0.19 3.04 -8.57
CA LEU A 352 -1.36 2.43 -9.23
C LEU A 352 -2.05 3.44 -10.15
N SER A 353 -2.64 2.97 -11.26
CA SER A 353 -3.39 3.82 -12.19
C SER A 353 -4.53 4.62 -11.54
N LEU A 354 -5.10 4.12 -10.42
CA LEU A 354 -6.18 4.79 -9.70
C LEU A 354 -5.72 5.88 -8.72
N CYS A 355 -4.45 5.86 -8.30
CA CYS A 355 -3.92 6.71 -7.23
C CYS A 355 -3.92 8.22 -7.54
N PRO A 356 -3.71 8.65 -8.80
CA PRO A 356 -3.92 10.04 -9.19
C PRO A 356 -5.37 10.54 -9.06
N LEU A 357 -6.36 9.65 -8.82
CA LEU A 357 -7.78 9.98 -8.81
C LEU A 357 -8.46 9.79 -7.45
N VAL A 358 -7.71 9.38 -6.42
CA VAL A 358 -8.25 9.10 -5.09
C VAL A 358 -7.42 9.74 -3.98
N GLY A 359 -8.03 9.94 -2.81
CA GLY A 359 -7.41 10.52 -1.62
C GLY A 359 -7.49 12.04 -1.56
N GLN A 360 -7.06 12.75 -2.61
CA GLN A 360 -7.02 14.21 -2.67
C GLN A 360 -7.56 14.74 -4.01
N ALA A 361 -7.90 16.04 -4.08
CA ALA A 361 -8.43 16.67 -5.29
C ALA A 361 -7.44 16.65 -6.48
N ASN A 362 -6.13 16.62 -6.19
CA ASN A 362 -5.06 16.52 -7.19
C ASN A 362 -4.43 15.11 -7.24
N GLY A 363 -5.06 14.11 -6.61
CA GLY A 363 -4.50 12.76 -6.51
C GLY A 363 -3.42 12.60 -5.45
N VAL A 364 -2.96 11.36 -5.25
CA VAL A 364 -1.85 11.03 -4.34
C VAL A 364 -0.69 10.48 -5.17
N GLU A 365 0.46 11.14 -5.07
CA GLU A 365 1.70 10.73 -5.74
C GLU A 365 2.48 9.70 -4.89
N PRO A 366 3.10 8.67 -5.51
CA PRO A 366 3.99 7.76 -4.82
C PRO A 366 5.27 8.46 -4.33
N VAL A 367 5.79 8.03 -3.18
CA VAL A 367 7.01 8.60 -2.57
C VAL A 367 8.26 8.31 -3.39
N CYS A 368 8.29 7.16 -4.08
CA CYS A 368 9.38 6.75 -4.94
C CYS A 368 8.79 6.03 -6.15
N TYR A 369 9.24 6.41 -7.35
CA TYR A 369 8.91 5.77 -8.62
C TYR A 369 10.14 5.72 -9.53
N SER A 370 10.10 4.84 -10.55
CA SER A 370 11.16 4.75 -11.56
C SER A 370 11.31 6.06 -12.33
N ARG A 371 12.56 6.50 -12.55
CA ARG A 371 12.90 7.71 -13.29
C ARG A 371 12.23 7.76 -14.66
N ASN A 372 11.87 8.97 -15.07
CA ASN A 372 11.29 9.21 -16.38
C ASN A 372 12.40 9.32 -17.43
N THR A 373 12.07 8.97 -18.68
CA THR A 373 12.98 9.08 -19.81
C THR A 373 12.31 9.87 -20.93
N ASP A 374 13.02 10.85 -21.48
CA ASP A 374 12.57 11.58 -22.67
C ASP A 374 12.87 10.75 -23.92
N LEU A 375 11.82 10.36 -24.65
CA LEU A 375 11.91 9.76 -25.97
C LEU A 375 11.26 10.70 -26.99
N GLY A 376 12.09 11.44 -27.72
CA GLY A 376 11.65 12.25 -28.87
C GLY A 376 10.78 13.45 -28.51
N GLY A 377 10.98 14.05 -27.33
CA GLY A 377 10.22 15.21 -26.85
C GLY A 377 8.99 14.83 -26.01
N ASN A 378 8.74 13.54 -25.80
CA ASN A 378 7.71 13.02 -24.89
C ASN A 378 8.37 12.37 -23.67
N ILE A 379 7.99 12.81 -22.48
CA ILE A 379 8.45 12.24 -21.21
C ILE A 379 7.67 10.95 -20.97
N ILE A 380 8.36 9.81 -21.03
CA ILE A 380 7.77 8.51 -20.69
C ILE A 380 8.01 8.23 -19.22
N PHE A 381 6.93 7.95 -18.50
CA PHE A 381 6.98 7.52 -17.11
C PHE A 381 7.23 6.01 -17.03
N GLN A 382 7.97 5.58 -16.02
CA GLN A 382 8.23 4.16 -15.72
C GLN A 382 8.64 3.29 -16.92
N PRO A 383 9.76 3.61 -17.61
CA PRO A 383 10.17 2.89 -18.82
C PRO A 383 10.52 1.40 -18.58
N ALA A 384 10.92 1.03 -17.36
CA ALA A 384 11.16 -0.37 -17.00
C ALA A 384 9.86 -1.18 -17.04
N THR A 385 8.78 -0.64 -16.46
CA THR A 385 7.45 -1.26 -16.43
C THR A 385 6.84 -1.31 -17.83
N LEU A 386 7.04 -0.26 -18.64
CA LEU A 386 6.68 -0.28 -20.07
C LEU A 386 7.28 -1.49 -20.81
N ALA A 387 8.57 -1.76 -20.59
CA ALA A 387 9.23 -2.88 -21.24
C ALA A 387 8.64 -4.23 -20.81
N THR A 388 8.30 -4.39 -19.52
CA THR A 388 7.67 -5.61 -19.02
C THR A 388 6.25 -5.80 -19.56
N ASP A 389 5.48 -4.72 -19.70
CA ASP A 389 4.11 -4.78 -20.21
C ASP A 389 4.10 -5.18 -21.70
N ILE A 390 5.04 -4.65 -22.50
CA ILE A 390 5.24 -5.07 -23.90
C ILE A 390 5.53 -6.56 -23.99
N VAL A 391 6.46 -7.07 -23.16
CA VAL A 391 6.78 -8.50 -23.10
C VAL A 391 5.55 -9.31 -22.70
N ALA A 392 4.78 -8.84 -21.71
CA ALA A 392 3.56 -9.51 -21.25
C ALA A 392 2.48 -9.59 -22.34
N ILE A 393 2.30 -8.53 -23.14
CA ILE A 393 1.38 -8.51 -24.29
C ILE A 393 1.82 -9.51 -25.36
N ILE A 394 3.11 -9.55 -25.71
CA ILE A 394 3.67 -10.51 -26.69
C ILE A 394 3.45 -11.94 -26.20
N MET A 395 3.76 -12.21 -24.93
CA MET A 395 3.56 -13.53 -24.33
C MET A 395 2.07 -13.92 -24.27
N ALA A 396 1.17 -12.99 -23.97
CA ALA A 396 -0.27 -13.22 -24.01
C ALA A 396 -0.74 -13.60 -25.43
N ALA A 397 -0.24 -12.92 -26.47
CA ALA A 397 -0.56 -13.24 -27.86
C ALA A 397 -0.06 -14.65 -28.25
N ILE A 398 1.15 -15.03 -27.83
CA ILE A 398 1.71 -16.37 -28.06
C ILE A 398 0.86 -17.44 -27.37
N MET A 399 0.44 -17.22 -26.12
CA MET A 399 -0.44 -18.16 -25.41
C MET A 399 -1.80 -18.30 -26.11
N ILE A 400 -2.43 -17.18 -26.52
CA ILE A 400 -3.69 -17.21 -27.26
C ILE A 400 -3.55 -18.00 -28.57
N TYR A 401 -2.43 -17.84 -29.29
CA TYR A 401 -2.17 -18.60 -30.51
C TYR A 401 -2.11 -20.11 -30.25
N HIS A 402 -1.36 -20.55 -29.24
CA HIS A 402 -1.25 -21.97 -28.88
C HIS A 402 -2.57 -22.57 -28.38
N ILE A 403 -3.37 -21.82 -27.62
CA ILE A 403 -4.68 -22.33 -27.20
C ILE A 403 -5.60 -22.53 -28.40
N ARG A 404 -5.53 -21.62 -29.39
CA ARG A 404 -6.36 -21.69 -30.60
C ARG A 404 -5.90 -22.76 -31.59
N SER A 405 -4.63 -23.20 -31.55
CA SER A 405 -4.14 -24.27 -32.40
C SER A 405 -4.60 -25.67 -31.95
N LYS A 406 -5.00 -25.85 -30.68
CA LYS A 406 -5.63 -27.09 -30.21
C LYS A 406 -7.05 -27.23 -30.75
N TYR A 407 -7.43 -28.39 -31.28
CA TYR A 407 -8.74 -28.61 -31.92
C TYR A 407 -9.83 -29.14 -30.97
N THR A 408 -9.49 -30.04 -30.05
CA THR A 408 -10.44 -30.81 -29.21
C THR A 408 -10.32 -30.54 -27.70
N ALA A 409 -9.54 -29.52 -27.30
CA ALA A 409 -9.24 -29.28 -25.89
C ALA A 409 -10.43 -28.77 -25.07
N VAL A 410 -10.59 -29.38 -23.90
CA VAL A 410 -11.63 -29.02 -22.92
C VAL A 410 -11.35 -27.61 -22.35
N GLY A 411 -12.39 -26.78 -22.26
CA GLY A 411 -12.35 -25.43 -21.74
C GLY A 411 -11.71 -24.42 -22.70
N ARG A 412 -11.36 -24.83 -23.93
CA ARG A 412 -10.56 -24.01 -24.84
C ARG A 412 -11.22 -22.67 -25.16
N LYS A 413 -12.53 -22.64 -25.41
CA LYS A 413 -13.22 -21.40 -25.82
C LYS A 413 -13.42 -20.44 -24.64
N GLU A 414 -13.52 -20.98 -23.45
CA GLU A 414 -13.71 -20.33 -22.16
C GLU A 414 -12.39 -19.71 -21.67
N ILE A 415 -11.30 -20.47 -21.68
CA ILE A 415 -10.00 -19.99 -21.19
C ILE A 415 -9.39 -18.92 -22.11
N VAL A 416 -9.63 -19.01 -23.42
CA VAL A 416 -9.21 -17.96 -24.37
C VAL A 416 -9.82 -16.61 -24.01
N MET A 417 -11.05 -16.59 -23.47
CA MET A 417 -11.68 -15.35 -23.02
C MET A 417 -10.91 -14.70 -21.86
N PHE A 418 -10.40 -15.50 -20.91
CA PHE A 418 -9.55 -15.00 -19.83
C PHE A 418 -8.27 -14.33 -20.38
N PHE A 419 -7.58 -14.98 -21.32
CA PHE A 419 -6.37 -14.41 -21.92
C PHE A 419 -6.64 -13.15 -22.75
N TYR A 420 -7.79 -13.04 -23.43
CA TYR A 420 -8.18 -11.81 -24.10
C TYR A 420 -8.42 -10.65 -23.11
N LEU A 421 -9.11 -10.91 -21.99
CA LEU A 421 -9.32 -9.89 -20.96
C LEU A 421 -8.01 -9.46 -20.29
N TYR A 422 -7.12 -10.42 -20.01
CA TYR A 422 -5.78 -10.14 -19.47
C TYR A 422 -4.95 -9.27 -20.43
N MET A 423 -4.93 -9.59 -21.72
CA MET A 423 -4.22 -8.80 -22.74
C MET A 423 -4.75 -7.37 -22.84
N ILE A 424 -6.07 -7.17 -22.80
CA ILE A 424 -6.69 -5.83 -22.77
C ILE A 424 -6.35 -5.08 -21.48
N THR A 425 -6.34 -5.77 -20.34
CA THR A 425 -6.01 -5.19 -19.04
C THR A 425 -4.58 -4.65 -19.03
N ILE A 426 -3.59 -5.45 -19.42
CA ILE A 426 -2.19 -5.00 -19.50
C ILE A 426 -2.03 -3.87 -20.51
N PHE A 427 -2.71 -3.96 -21.66
CA PHE A 427 -2.64 -2.89 -22.65
C PHE A 427 -3.12 -1.55 -22.08
N LEU A 428 -4.21 -1.55 -21.32
CA LEU A 428 -4.70 -0.35 -20.65
C LEU A 428 -3.78 0.08 -19.49
N GLU A 429 -3.23 -0.86 -18.73
CA GLU A 429 -2.24 -0.59 -17.69
C GLU A 429 -1.02 0.13 -18.27
N MET A 430 -0.46 -0.40 -19.35
CA MET A 430 0.65 0.18 -20.09
C MET A 430 0.35 1.63 -20.48
N LEU A 431 -0.83 1.93 -21.03
CA LEU A 431 -1.21 3.30 -21.44
C LEU A 431 -1.32 4.28 -20.26
N LEU A 432 -1.75 3.81 -19.09
CA LEU A 432 -2.00 4.63 -17.91
C LEU A 432 -0.75 4.82 -17.04
N VAL A 433 0.01 3.74 -16.80
CA VAL A 433 1.20 3.76 -15.92
C VAL A 433 2.36 4.50 -16.57
N THR A 434 2.47 4.44 -17.90
CA THR A 434 3.55 5.12 -18.64
C THR A 434 3.24 6.56 -19.03
N ASP A 435 2.08 7.06 -18.59
CA ASP A 435 1.56 8.41 -18.84
C ASP A 435 1.42 8.75 -20.34
N ILE A 436 1.30 7.72 -21.21
CA ILE A 436 0.92 7.90 -22.63
C ILE A 436 -0.44 8.62 -22.71
N ILE A 437 -1.35 8.28 -21.79
CA ILE A 437 -2.52 9.09 -21.48
C ILE A 437 -2.16 9.93 -20.25
N PRO A 438 -1.96 11.25 -20.40
CA PRO A 438 -1.53 12.10 -19.30
C PRO A 438 -2.56 12.11 -18.17
N THR A 439 -2.12 12.04 -16.92
CA THR A 439 -2.98 12.20 -15.74
C THR A 439 -3.77 13.51 -15.72
N SER A 440 -3.25 14.57 -16.35
CA SER A 440 -3.92 15.88 -16.51
C SER A 440 -5.06 15.87 -17.53
N SER A 441 -5.14 14.84 -18.38
CA SER A 441 -6.16 14.74 -19.42
C SER A 441 -7.54 14.44 -18.82
N PRO A 442 -8.62 15.11 -19.28
CA PRO A 442 -9.98 14.81 -18.84
C PRO A 442 -10.43 13.38 -19.22
N VAL A 443 -9.68 12.71 -20.09
CA VAL A 443 -9.93 11.35 -20.55
C VAL A 443 -9.36 10.29 -19.57
N TYR A 444 -8.35 10.65 -18.77
CA TYR A 444 -7.67 9.73 -17.86
C TYR A 444 -8.60 9.02 -16.86
N PRO A 445 -9.57 9.70 -16.20
CA PRO A 445 -10.49 9.03 -15.27
C PRO A 445 -11.38 7.97 -15.92
N TRP A 446 -11.73 8.17 -17.20
CA TRP A 446 -12.56 7.22 -17.94
C TRP A 446 -11.76 5.97 -18.32
N PHE A 447 -10.54 6.14 -18.83
CA PHE A 447 -9.68 5.00 -19.14
C PHE A 447 -9.30 4.23 -17.87
N THR A 448 -9.05 4.93 -16.77
CA THR A 448 -8.79 4.28 -15.47
C THR A 448 -10.00 3.48 -14.98
N ALA A 449 -11.21 3.99 -15.13
CA ALA A 449 -12.43 3.26 -14.78
C ALA A 449 -12.61 2.00 -15.65
N VAL A 450 -12.33 2.10 -16.95
CA VAL A 450 -12.37 0.97 -17.89
C VAL A 450 -11.30 -0.07 -17.54
N HIS A 451 -10.09 0.36 -17.20
CA HIS A 451 -9.00 -0.50 -16.75
C HIS A 451 -9.37 -1.30 -15.50
N ILE A 452 -9.89 -0.63 -14.46
CA ILE A 452 -10.35 -1.29 -13.22
C ILE A 452 -11.49 -2.27 -13.52
N GLY A 453 -12.39 -1.91 -14.44
CA GLY A 453 -13.46 -2.78 -14.90
C GLY A 453 -12.94 -4.07 -15.52
N PHE A 454 -11.99 -3.97 -16.45
CA PHE A 454 -11.38 -5.13 -17.10
C PHE A 454 -10.57 -5.99 -16.14
N MET A 455 -9.86 -5.37 -15.20
CA MET A 455 -9.17 -6.08 -14.12
C MET A 455 -10.15 -6.96 -13.33
N CYS A 456 -11.23 -6.38 -12.81
CA CYS A 456 -12.22 -7.12 -12.02
C CYS A 456 -12.91 -8.21 -12.85
N ALA A 457 -13.22 -7.92 -14.11
CA ALA A 457 -13.77 -8.91 -15.04
C ALA A 457 -12.79 -10.06 -15.33
N THR A 458 -11.48 -9.79 -15.35
CA THR A 458 -10.45 -10.83 -15.55
C THR A 458 -10.41 -11.81 -14.37
N PHE A 459 -10.44 -11.32 -13.13
CA PHE A 459 -10.53 -12.19 -11.94
C PHE A 459 -11.85 -12.96 -11.87
N TRP A 460 -12.96 -12.33 -12.26
CA TRP A 460 -14.25 -13.01 -12.35
C TRP A 460 -14.25 -14.12 -13.42
N CYS A 461 -13.69 -13.84 -14.59
CA CYS A 461 -13.55 -14.81 -15.68
C CYS A 461 -12.63 -15.98 -15.26
N LEU A 462 -11.55 -15.72 -14.53
CA LEU A 462 -10.66 -16.74 -13.98
C LEU A 462 -11.43 -17.68 -13.03
N LEU A 463 -12.22 -17.12 -12.12
CA LEU A 463 -13.07 -17.87 -11.20
C LEU A 463 -14.02 -18.81 -11.95
N LEU A 464 -14.74 -18.29 -12.95
CA LEU A 464 -15.70 -19.08 -13.72
C LEU A 464 -15.03 -20.17 -14.55
N ASN A 465 -13.86 -19.89 -15.13
CA ASN A 465 -13.04 -20.90 -15.80
C ASN A 465 -12.68 -22.06 -14.84
N GLY A 466 -12.46 -21.75 -13.56
CA GLY A 466 -12.22 -22.79 -12.55
C GLY A 466 -13.39 -23.76 -12.36
N PHE A 467 -14.63 -23.32 -12.60
CA PHE A 467 -15.82 -24.16 -12.50
C PHE A 467 -16.10 -25.02 -13.74
N VAL A 468 -15.51 -24.69 -14.90
CA VAL A 468 -15.70 -25.45 -16.16
C VAL A 468 -15.24 -26.90 -15.98
N GLY A 469 -14.12 -27.12 -15.26
CA GLY A 469 -13.59 -28.45 -15.00
C GLY A 469 -14.49 -29.35 -14.12
N PHE A 470 -15.49 -28.78 -13.43
CA PHE A 470 -16.48 -29.56 -12.67
C PHE A 470 -17.70 -29.99 -13.51
N GLN A 471 -17.71 -29.67 -14.81
CA GLN A 471 -18.79 -29.99 -15.75
C GLN A 471 -20.18 -29.53 -15.27
N PHE A 472 -20.26 -28.31 -14.70
CA PHE A 472 -21.54 -27.71 -14.31
C PHE A 472 -22.38 -27.32 -15.53
N ALA A 473 -21.72 -26.74 -16.53
CA ALA A 473 -22.20 -26.59 -17.89
C ALA A 473 -21.29 -27.41 -18.80
N GLU A 474 -21.85 -28.04 -19.83
CA GLU A 474 -21.05 -28.72 -20.84
C GLU A 474 -20.13 -27.70 -21.53
N ASP A 475 -18.85 -28.01 -21.56
CA ASP A 475 -17.81 -27.19 -22.17
C ASP A 475 -18.09 -26.93 -23.66
N GLY A 476 -17.82 -25.71 -24.13
CA GLY A 476 -18.08 -25.30 -25.51
C GLY A 476 -19.56 -25.11 -25.86
N THR A 477 -20.50 -25.41 -24.95
CA THR A 477 -21.91 -25.10 -25.19
C THR A 477 -22.17 -23.59 -25.21
N PRO A 478 -23.18 -23.14 -25.95
CA PRO A 478 -23.60 -21.73 -25.91
C PRO A 478 -23.91 -21.26 -24.49
N LEU A 479 -24.45 -22.14 -23.64
CA LEU A 479 -24.78 -21.81 -22.25
C LEU A 479 -23.52 -21.51 -21.43
N SER A 480 -22.49 -22.35 -21.52
CA SER A 480 -21.18 -22.09 -20.88
C SER A 480 -20.60 -20.75 -21.33
N LEU A 481 -20.48 -20.55 -22.65
CA LEU A 481 -19.84 -19.36 -23.22
C LEU A 481 -20.58 -18.06 -22.94
N TRP A 482 -21.91 -18.04 -23.10
CA TRP A 482 -22.69 -16.84 -22.84
C TRP A 482 -22.80 -16.52 -21.35
N SER A 483 -22.78 -17.52 -20.46
CA SER A 483 -22.77 -17.28 -19.01
C SER A 483 -21.50 -16.54 -18.58
N ILE A 484 -20.32 -16.96 -19.06
CA ILE A 484 -19.04 -16.32 -18.76
C ILE A 484 -18.99 -14.91 -19.37
N ARG A 485 -19.44 -14.76 -20.63
CA ARG A 485 -19.45 -13.47 -21.34
C ARG A 485 -20.33 -12.43 -20.66
N ILE A 486 -21.60 -12.77 -20.41
CA ILE A 486 -22.58 -11.85 -19.85
C ILE A 486 -22.20 -11.50 -18.42
N SER A 487 -21.84 -12.48 -17.58
CA SER A 487 -21.49 -12.21 -16.19
C SER A 487 -20.21 -11.37 -16.05
N SER A 488 -19.16 -11.66 -16.84
CA SER A 488 -17.95 -10.84 -16.86
C SER A 488 -18.24 -9.42 -17.36
N PHE A 489 -19.12 -9.25 -18.35
CA PHE A 489 -19.54 -7.94 -18.84
C PHE A 489 -20.33 -7.14 -17.80
N VAL A 490 -21.21 -7.80 -17.02
CA VAL A 490 -21.93 -7.17 -15.91
C VAL A 490 -20.96 -6.70 -14.82
N ILE A 491 -19.98 -7.53 -14.44
CA ILE A 491 -18.95 -7.14 -13.44
C ILE A 491 -18.11 -5.98 -13.96
N PHE A 492 -17.74 -5.99 -15.24
CA PHE A 492 -17.05 -4.88 -15.91
C PHE A 492 -17.84 -3.57 -15.79
N LEU A 493 -19.13 -3.57 -16.16
CA LEU A 493 -19.96 -2.36 -16.08
C LEU A 493 -20.18 -1.91 -14.64
N LEU A 494 -20.40 -2.83 -13.70
CA LEU A 494 -20.62 -2.53 -12.29
C LEU A 494 -19.40 -1.84 -11.68
N THR A 495 -18.22 -2.46 -11.84
CA THR A 495 -16.97 -1.94 -11.25
C THR A 495 -16.49 -0.69 -11.97
N GLY A 496 -16.65 -0.60 -13.29
CA GLY A 496 -16.41 0.63 -14.05
C GLY A 496 -17.32 1.79 -13.62
N PHE A 497 -18.61 1.52 -13.36
CA PHE A 497 -19.54 2.50 -12.82
C PHE A 497 -19.15 2.97 -11.41
N ILE A 498 -18.79 2.05 -10.51
CA ILE A 498 -18.32 2.40 -9.16
C ILE A 498 -17.05 3.25 -9.23
N ALA A 499 -16.11 2.91 -10.11
CA ALA A 499 -14.88 3.68 -10.30
C ALA A 499 -15.18 5.11 -10.78
N ILE A 500 -15.96 5.29 -11.85
CA ILE A 500 -16.28 6.64 -12.36
C ILE A 500 -17.13 7.45 -11.38
N ALA A 501 -18.07 6.81 -10.67
CA ALA A 501 -18.86 7.45 -9.63
C ALA A 501 -17.98 7.93 -8.47
N THR A 502 -16.95 7.16 -8.11
CA THR A 502 -15.96 7.53 -7.08
C THR A 502 -15.12 8.72 -7.53
N PHE A 503 -14.59 8.69 -8.77
CA PHE A 503 -13.75 9.78 -9.30
C PHE A 503 -14.51 11.10 -9.47
N LYS A 504 -15.80 11.04 -9.81
CA LYS A 504 -16.66 12.22 -10.00
C LYS A 504 -17.41 12.66 -8.74
N ASN A 505 -17.18 12.04 -7.57
CA ASN A 505 -17.96 12.23 -6.34
C ASN A 505 -19.49 12.18 -6.53
N LEU A 506 -19.97 11.17 -7.24
CA LEU A 506 -21.40 10.93 -7.31
C LEU A 506 -21.87 10.27 -6.01
N SER A 507 -22.64 10.99 -5.20
CA SER A 507 -23.22 10.46 -3.95
C SER A 507 -23.91 9.10 -4.19
N PRO A 508 -23.60 8.03 -3.42
CA PRO A 508 -22.89 7.99 -2.13
C PRO A 508 -21.35 7.81 -2.21
N PHE A 509 -20.74 7.84 -3.40
CA PHE A 509 -19.31 7.59 -3.61
C PHE A 509 -18.50 8.89 -3.57
N SER A 510 -17.29 8.83 -3.00
CA SER A 510 -16.38 9.97 -2.83
C SER A 510 -14.93 9.56 -3.01
N TYR A 511 -14.11 10.41 -3.65
CA TYR A 511 -12.68 10.15 -3.86
C TYR A 511 -11.87 10.20 -2.56
N GLN A 512 -12.35 10.90 -1.52
CA GLN A 512 -11.68 11.01 -0.21
C GLN A 512 -11.82 9.73 0.62
N SER A 513 -12.94 9.01 0.46
CA SER A 513 -13.19 7.74 1.13
C SER A 513 -13.64 6.66 0.14
N PRO A 514 -12.74 6.18 -0.74
CA PRO A 514 -13.07 5.25 -1.82
C PRO A 514 -13.22 3.80 -1.31
N GLY A 515 -13.98 3.59 -0.24
CA GLY A 515 -14.10 2.29 0.42
C GLY A 515 -14.69 1.19 -0.47
N ALA A 516 -15.74 1.52 -1.23
CA ALA A 516 -16.35 0.58 -2.18
C ALA A 516 -15.39 0.19 -3.31
N LEU A 517 -14.65 1.16 -3.85
CA LEU A 517 -13.66 0.92 -4.91
C LEU A 517 -12.55 -0.03 -4.41
N TRP A 518 -12.01 0.23 -3.21
CA TRP A 518 -11.01 -0.65 -2.60
C TRP A 518 -11.53 -2.06 -2.30
N ALA A 519 -12.80 -2.19 -1.90
CA ALA A 519 -13.40 -3.50 -1.66
C ALA A 519 -13.45 -4.35 -2.94
N PHE A 520 -13.84 -3.78 -4.08
CA PHE A 520 -13.80 -4.50 -5.36
C PHE A 520 -12.37 -4.77 -5.81
N TYR A 521 -11.49 -3.77 -5.72
CA TYR A 521 -10.12 -3.85 -6.17
C TYR A 521 -9.31 -4.96 -5.47
N PHE A 522 -9.45 -5.08 -4.14
CA PHE A 522 -8.70 -6.07 -3.34
C PHE A 522 -9.52 -7.25 -2.85
N ILE A 523 -10.63 -6.99 -2.17
CA ILE A 523 -11.34 -8.04 -1.42
C ILE A 523 -12.04 -8.98 -2.39
N VAL A 524 -12.84 -8.43 -3.31
CA VAL A 524 -13.59 -9.25 -4.27
C VAL A 524 -12.64 -10.01 -5.19
N ASN A 525 -11.65 -9.34 -5.77
CA ASN A 525 -10.64 -9.99 -6.63
C ASN A 525 -9.84 -11.06 -5.86
N GLY A 526 -9.44 -10.78 -4.62
CA GLY A 526 -8.75 -11.73 -3.75
C GLY A 526 -9.60 -12.96 -3.42
N ILE A 527 -10.89 -12.81 -3.13
CA ILE A 527 -11.79 -13.95 -2.89
C ILE A 527 -11.96 -14.76 -4.18
N CYS A 528 -12.19 -14.12 -5.34
CA CYS A 528 -12.28 -14.82 -6.63
C CYS A 528 -11.03 -15.67 -6.89
N PHE A 529 -9.84 -15.12 -6.63
CA PHE A 529 -8.57 -15.84 -6.75
C PHE A 529 -8.47 -17.02 -5.78
N ILE A 530 -8.77 -16.83 -4.49
CA ILE A 530 -8.70 -17.91 -3.49
C ILE A 530 -9.67 -19.04 -3.84
N VAL A 531 -10.92 -18.71 -4.21
CA VAL A 531 -11.92 -19.72 -4.61
C VAL A 531 -11.45 -20.46 -5.86
N TYR A 532 -10.87 -19.76 -6.85
CA TYR A 532 -10.26 -20.41 -8.02
C TYR A 532 -9.18 -21.41 -7.59
N VAL A 533 -8.18 -21.00 -6.81
CA VAL A 533 -7.08 -21.89 -6.36
C VAL A 533 -7.61 -23.10 -5.60
N VAL A 534 -8.51 -22.90 -4.63
CA VAL A 534 -9.11 -23.99 -3.85
C VAL A 534 -9.90 -24.93 -4.76
N SER A 535 -10.68 -24.38 -5.71
CA SER A 535 -11.44 -25.20 -6.65
C SER A 535 -10.53 -26.06 -7.54
N GLN A 536 -9.40 -25.53 -8.02
CA GLN A 536 -8.47 -26.29 -8.86
C GLN A 536 -7.74 -27.36 -8.07
N ILE A 537 -7.34 -27.08 -6.83
CA ILE A 537 -6.76 -28.10 -5.94
C ILE A 537 -7.76 -29.23 -5.70
N ILE A 538 -9.03 -28.92 -5.43
CA ILE A 538 -10.08 -29.93 -5.23
C ILE A 538 -10.26 -30.77 -6.50
N LEU A 539 -10.25 -30.15 -7.67
CA LEU A 539 -10.38 -30.86 -8.95
C LEU A 539 -9.21 -31.81 -9.18
N VAL A 540 -7.97 -31.32 -9.09
CA VAL A 540 -6.77 -32.13 -9.31
C VAL A 540 -6.72 -33.28 -8.30
N VAL A 541 -7.01 -33.00 -7.02
CA VAL A 541 -6.88 -34.02 -5.97
C VAL A 541 -7.92 -35.13 -6.07
N ASN A 542 -9.13 -34.82 -6.52
CA ASN A 542 -10.23 -35.79 -6.56
C ASN A 542 -10.45 -36.45 -7.92
N THR A 543 -10.03 -35.81 -9.01
CA THR A 543 -10.38 -36.22 -10.38
C THR A 543 -9.18 -36.66 -11.20
N LEU A 544 -8.01 -36.05 -11.01
CA LEU A 544 -6.82 -36.32 -11.84
C LEU A 544 -5.86 -37.30 -11.16
N ASP A 545 -5.31 -38.21 -11.96
CA ASP A 545 -4.28 -39.15 -11.52
C ASP A 545 -2.88 -38.50 -11.53
N ASP A 546 -2.61 -37.59 -12.48
CA ASP A 546 -1.35 -36.84 -12.53
C ASP A 546 -1.32 -35.71 -11.49
N ARG A 547 -0.50 -35.89 -10.45
CA ARG A 547 -0.32 -34.92 -9.36
C ARG A 547 0.73 -33.86 -9.66
N TRP A 548 1.52 -33.99 -10.73
CA TRP A 548 2.52 -32.98 -11.10
C TRP A 548 1.88 -31.62 -11.40
N VAL A 549 0.64 -31.63 -11.89
CA VAL A 549 -0.18 -30.45 -12.16
C VAL A 549 -0.40 -29.57 -10.91
N LEU A 550 -0.35 -30.16 -9.70
CA LEU A 550 -0.44 -29.40 -8.45
C LEU A 550 0.75 -28.44 -8.29
N GLY A 551 1.91 -28.79 -8.84
CA GLY A 551 3.08 -27.93 -8.89
C GLY A 551 2.81 -26.64 -9.68
N ASP A 552 2.08 -26.73 -10.80
CA ASP A 552 1.77 -25.55 -11.61
C ASP A 552 0.87 -24.56 -10.85
N ILE A 553 -0.13 -25.07 -10.12
CA ILE A 553 -0.99 -24.26 -9.23
C ILE A 553 -0.17 -23.62 -8.11
N LEU A 554 0.73 -24.39 -7.48
CA LEU A 554 1.58 -23.91 -6.39
C LEU A 554 2.51 -22.79 -6.86
N PHE A 555 3.24 -22.99 -7.95
CA PHE A 555 4.14 -21.96 -8.49
C PHE A 555 3.37 -20.73 -8.97
N GLY A 556 2.24 -20.90 -9.66
CA GLY A 556 1.40 -19.77 -10.07
C GLY A 556 0.90 -18.95 -8.88
N THR A 557 0.44 -19.62 -7.83
CA THR A 557 -0.01 -18.97 -6.59
C THR A 557 1.14 -18.27 -5.86
N ALA A 558 2.30 -18.92 -5.78
CA ALA A 558 3.49 -18.35 -5.15
C ALA A 558 3.98 -17.09 -5.89
N PHE A 559 4.08 -17.14 -7.22
CA PHE A 559 4.47 -15.97 -8.01
C PHE A 559 3.48 -14.82 -7.83
N PHE A 560 2.17 -15.09 -7.84
CA PHE A 560 1.17 -14.04 -7.62
C PHE A 560 1.32 -13.41 -6.23
N ILE A 561 1.37 -14.21 -5.16
CA ILE A 561 1.49 -13.70 -3.77
C ILE A 561 2.80 -12.92 -3.58
N VAL A 562 3.93 -13.47 -4.04
CA VAL A 562 5.23 -12.79 -3.96
C VAL A 562 5.19 -11.47 -4.75
N GLY A 563 4.56 -11.46 -5.94
CA GLY A 563 4.35 -10.25 -6.72
C GLY A 563 3.54 -9.19 -5.98
N GLN A 564 2.41 -9.57 -5.36
CA GLN A 564 1.59 -8.64 -4.57
C GLN A 564 2.35 -8.09 -3.35
N VAL A 565 3.15 -8.93 -2.68
CA VAL A 565 3.97 -8.53 -1.53
C VAL A 565 5.06 -7.53 -1.95
N ILE A 566 5.76 -7.81 -3.06
CA ILE A 566 6.76 -6.90 -3.61
C ILE A 566 6.12 -5.55 -3.97
N LEU A 567 4.97 -5.58 -4.63
CA LEU A 567 4.26 -4.40 -5.11
C LEU A 567 3.77 -3.51 -3.96
N TYR A 568 3.14 -4.07 -2.93
CA TYR A 568 2.49 -3.26 -1.88
C TYR A 568 3.33 -3.02 -0.64
N ILE A 569 4.32 -3.88 -0.34
CA ILE A 569 5.12 -3.77 0.89
C ILE A 569 6.53 -3.24 0.58
N PHE A 570 7.19 -3.78 -0.44
CA PHE A 570 8.61 -3.53 -0.69
C PHE A 570 8.91 -2.53 -1.81
N SER A 571 7.90 -1.98 -2.49
CA SER A 571 8.06 -1.10 -3.66
C SER A 571 9.01 0.07 -3.40
N VAL A 572 8.81 0.82 -2.31
CA VAL A 572 9.67 1.98 -1.97
C VAL A 572 11.10 1.54 -1.65
N THR A 573 11.27 0.45 -0.91
CA THR A 573 12.59 -0.09 -0.55
C THR A 573 13.38 -0.52 -1.79
N ILE A 574 12.71 -1.13 -2.77
CA ILE A 574 13.32 -1.52 -4.04
C ILE A 574 13.68 -0.30 -4.86
N CYS A 575 12.78 0.67 -4.97
CA CYS A 575 12.99 1.91 -5.71
C CYS A 575 14.22 2.69 -5.19
N ASP A 576 14.35 2.83 -3.87
CA ASP A 576 15.51 3.45 -3.23
C ASP A 576 16.80 2.67 -3.45
N SER A 577 16.75 1.34 -3.27
CA SER A 577 17.93 0.47 -3.43
C SER A 577 18.42 0.42 -4.87
N ALA A 578 17.50 0.53 -5.83
CA ALA A 578 17.77 0.57 -7.25
C ALA A 578 18.02 1.98 -7.80
N LYS A 579 18.16 2.99 -6.95
CA LYS A 579 18.42 4.40 -7.35
C LYS A 579 17.42 4.90 -8.41
N HIS A 580 16.13 4.62 -8.21
CA HIS A 580 15.05 4.99 -9.13
C HIS A 580 15.15 4.38 -10.55
N TYR A 581 15.87 3.27 -10.76
CA TYR A 581 15.87 2.58 -12.06
C TYR A 581 14.71 1.58 -12.22
N VAL A 582 14.32 0.93 -11.12
CA VAL A 582 13.21 -0.03 -11.06
C VAL A 582 12.47 0.17 -9.74
N ASP A 583 11.18 -0.12 -9.71
CA ASP A 583 10.32 -0.02 -8.53
C ASP A 583 9.53 -1.34 -8.32
N GLY A 584 8.58 -1.31 -7.39
CA GLY A 584 7.72 -2.48 -7.14
C GLY A 584 6.79 -2.83 -8.31
N THR A 585 6.42 -1.87 -9.18
CA THR A 585 5.51 -2.14 -10.31
C THR A 585 6.20 -3.03 -11.33
N PHE A 586 7.47 -2.76 -11.65
CA PHE A 586 8.28 -3.61 -12.54
C PHE A 586 8.32 -5.09 -12.11
N PHE A 587 8.70 -5.36 -10.85
CA PHE A 587 8.76 -6.73 -10.35
C PHE A 587 7.37 -7.35 -10.16
N GLY A 588 6.38 -6.54 -9.79
CA GLY A 588 4.97 -6.95 -9.70
C GLY A 588 4.41 -7.41 -11.05
N SER A 589 4.66 -6.68 -12.13
CA SER A 589 4.25 -7.03 -13.49
C SER A 589 4.92 -8.32 -13.97
N ILE A 590 6.22 -8.51 -13.71
CA ILE A 590 6.92 -9.76 -14.04
C ILE A 590 6.32 -10.95 -13.29
N CYS A 591 6.12 -10.82 -11.98
CA CYS A 591 5.55 -11.89 -11.16
C CYS A 591 4.11 -12.23 -11.58
N THR A 592 3.32 -11.22 -11.96
CA THR A 592 1.96 -11.40 -12.47
C THR A 592 1.97 -12.12 -13.82
N LEU A 593 2.87 -11.74 -14.72
CA LEU A 593 3.08 -12.46 -15.99
C LEU A 593 3.43 -13.93 -15.77
N LEU A 594 4.39 -14.20 -14.88
CA LEU A 594 4.77 -15.57 -14.53
C LEU A 594 3.60 -16.36 -13.94
N ALA A 595 2.79 -15.74 -13.07
CA ALA A 595 1.60 -16.38 -12.53
C ALA A 595 0.59 -16.74 -13.63
N VAL A 596 0.34 -15.85 -14.58
CA VAL A 596 -0.57 -16.11 -15.72
C VAL A 596 -0.01 -17.16 -16.68
N MET A 597 1.31 -17.20 -16.88
CA MET A 597 1.97 -18.29 -17.62
C MET A 597 1.77 -19.64 -16.94
N MET A 598 1.79 -19.69 -15.60
CA MET A 598 1.48 -20.92 -14.87
C MET A 598 0.01 -21.33 -14.99
N VAL A 599 -0.94 -20.39 -15.09
CA VAL A 599 -2.35 -20.69 -15.41
C VAL A 599 -2.48 -21.30 -16.81
N TYR A 600 -1.77 -20.76 -17.80
CA TYR A 600 -1.69 -21.35 -19.14
C TYR A 600 -1.11 -22.77 -19.09
N LYS A 601 0.03 -22.94 -18.42
CA LYS A 601 0.71 -24.24 -18.30
C LYS A 601 -0.13 -25.28 -17.56
N TYR A 602 -0.87 -24.86 -16.53
CA TYR A 602 -1.85 -25.69 -15.84
C TYR A 602 -2.93 -26.18 -16.81
N TRP A 603 -3.55 -25.27 -17.58
CA TRP A 603 -4.57 -25.62 -18.56
C TRP A 603 -4.03 -26.53 -19.67
N ASP A 604 -2.82 -26.25 -20.17
CA ASP A 604 -2.15 -27.08 -21.17
C ASP A 604 -1.87 -28.49 -20.63
N SER A 605 -1.47 -28.59 -19.36
CA SER A 605 -1.10 -29.85 -18.75
C SER A 605 -2.27 -30.80 -18.48
N ILE A 606 -3.47 -30.26 -18.25
CA ILE A 606 -4.70 -31.05 -18.11
C ILE A 606 -5.36 -31.39 -19.46
N THR A 607 -4.85 -30.84 -20.57
CA THR A 607 -5.37 -31.03 -21.94
C THR A 607 -4.34 -31.65 -22.90
N LYS A 608 -3.46 -32.52 -22.39
CA LYS A 608 -2.36 -33.13 -23.17
C LYS A 608 -2.82 -34.15 -24.23
N GLU A 609 -3.95 -34.83 -24.03
CA GLU A 609 -4.37 -36.00 -24.83
C GLU A 609 -4.80 -35.67 -26.28
N ASP A 610 -4.96 -34.40 -26.67
CA ASP A 610 -5.36 -34.04 -28.04
C ASP A 610 -4.24 -34.08 -29.08
N LEU A 611 -2.97 -34.09 -28.66
CA LEU A 611 -1.84 -34.13 -29.57
C LEU A 611 -1.59 -35.53 -30.15
N GLU A 612 -2.09 -36.59 -29.50
CA GLU A 612 -1.96 -37.97 -29.98
C GLU A 612 -2.85 -38.25 -31.21
N PHE A 613 -3.93 -37.49 -31.37
CA PHE A 613 -4.83 -37.60 -32.53
C PHE A 613 -4.41 -36.75 -33.74
N SER A 614 -3.38 -35.90 -33.60
CA SER A 614 -2.88 -35.04 -34.68
C SER A 614 -1.56 -35.52 -35.31
N VAL A 615 -1.08 -36.71 -34.93
CA VAL A 615 0.02 -37.40 -35.62
C VAL A 615 -0.47 -38.76 -36.13
N GLY A 616 -0.83 -38.87 -37.43
CA GLY A 616 -1.17 -40.18 -37.99
C GLY A 616 -1.80 -40.33 -39.38
N SER A 617 -1.76 -39.33 -40.30
CA SER A 617 -2.02 -39.62 -41.74
C SER A 617 -0.76 -40.01 -42.51
N LYS A 618 0.35 -40.26 -41.81
CA LYS A 618 1.52 -40.96 -42.34
C LYS A 618 1.76 -42.21 -41.50
N GLN A 619 1.58 -43.36 -42.14
CA GLN A 619 1.87 -44.71 -41.68
C GLN A 619 3.01 -44.80 -40.65
N ASN A 620 2.71 -45.40 -39.50
CA ASN A 620 3.68 -46.19 -38.74
C ASN A 620 4.18 -47.32 -39.65
N VAL A 621 5.35 -47.14 -40.24
CA VAL A 621 6.20 -48.25 -40.67
C VAL A 621 7.36 -48.27 -39.67
N TRP A 622 7.60 -49.45 -39.12
CA TRP A 622 8.70 -49.81 -38.20
C TRP A 622 8.42 -49.63 -36.70
N GLU A 623 7.72 -50.61 -36.12
CA GLU A 623 8.19 -51.35 -34.93
C GLU A 623 7.30 -52.59 -34.70
N ILE A 624 7.51 -53.63 -35.51
CA ILE A 624 7.27 -55.02 -35.12
C ILE A 624 8.55 -55.76 -35.47
N LYS A 625 9.55 -55.68 -34.59
CA LYS A 625 10.68 -56.61 -34.64
C LYS A 625 11.37 -56.69 -33.28
N GLU A 626 10.65 -57.14 -32.27
CA GLU A 626 11.25 -57.78 -31.09
C GLU A 626 10.13 -58.44 -30.24
N SER A 627 9.78 -59.67 -30.61
CA SER A 627 9.11 -60.68 -29.75
C SER A 627 9.00 -62.04 -30.46
N ILE A 628 10.00 -62.41 -31.28
CA ILE A 628 10.24 -63.80 -31.73
C ILE A 628 11.74 -64.10 -31.60
N ALA A 629 12.35 -63.64 -30.52
CA ALA A 629 13.75 -63.91 -30.23
C ALA A 629 13.99 -64.02 -28.72
N ASP A 630 13.07 -64.67 -28.01
CA ASP A 630 13.37 -65.28 -26.72
C ASP A 630 13.19 -66.79 -26.88
N ASP A 631 14.33 -67.48 -26.81
CA ASP A 631 14.46 -68.79 -26.16
C ASP A 631 13.88 -70.05 -26.82
N ASP A 632 14.16 -70.27 -28.11
CA ASP A 632 14.42 -71.62 -28.65
C ASP A 632 15.85 -72.09 -28.27
N ILE A 633 16.22 -71.94 -27.00
CA ILE A 633 17.33 -72.68 -26.38
C ILE A 633 16.72 -73.95 -25.80
N ASN A 634 16.44 -74.93 -26.67
CA ASN A 634 16.45 -76.34 -26.30
C ASN A 634 16.38 -77.23 -27.54
N GLN A 635 17.24 -78.26 -27.53
CA GLN A 635 17.15 -79.51 -28.29
C GLN A 635 17.71 -79.57 -29.74
N SER A 636 19.00 -79.92 -29.77
CA SER A 636 19.52 -81.21 -30.29
C SER A 636 19.28 -81.64 -31.75
N TYR A 637 20.44 -81.84 -32.41
CA TYR A 637 20.80 -82.94 -33.31
C TYR A 637 20.15 -83.09 -34.71
N SER A 638 21.05 -83.05 -35.70
CA SER A 638 21.09 -83.81 -36.96
C SER A 638 20.61 -83.15 -38.27
N GLY A 639 21.53 -83.09 -39.23
CA GLY A 639 21.32 -83.71 -40.54
C GLY A 639 20.94 -82.84 -41.76
N LYS A 640 21.91 -82.70 -42.67
CA LYS A 640 21.84 -82.80 -44.15
C LYS A 640 21.16 -81.70 -45.01
N GLN A 641 22.03 -81.04 -45.80
CA GLN A 641 22.16 -81.07 -47.28
C GLN A 641 21.00 -80.69 -48.24
N TYR A 642 21.39 -79.82 -49.20
CA TYR A 642 20.96 -79.62 -50.61
C TYR A 642 19.60 -78.97 -50.95
N GLY A 643 19.64 -78.07 -51.94
CA GLY A 643 18.72 -78.12 -53.08
C GLY A 643 18.03 -76.82 -53.51
N THR A 644 18.26 -76.45 -54.78
CA THR A 644 17.68 -75.40 -55.64
C THR A 644 16.14 -75.38 -55.82
N PRO A 645 15.54 -74.32 -56.44
CA PRO A 645 14.11 -74.00 -56.40
C PRO A 645 13.30 -74.39 -57.67
N PRO A 646 11.95 -74.33 -57.62
CA PRO A 646 11.12 -73.87 -58.77
C PRO A 646 9.90 -73.02 -58.32
N GLN A 647 9.52 -71.92 -58.99
CA GLN A 647 8.71 -71.71 -60.22
C GLN A 647 7.18 -71.99 -60.15
N THR A 648 6.42 -70.89 -60.36
CA THR A 648 5.25 -70.64 -61.26
C THR A 648 3.77 -70.93 -60.90
N GLN A 649 2.93 -69.97 -61.38
CA GLN A 649 1.49 -70.00 -61.80
C GLN A 649 0.42 -69.85 -60.69
N GLN A 650 -0.73 -69.17 -60.85
CA GLN A 650 -1.50 -68.69 -62.03
C GLN A 650 -2.58 -67.65 -61.62
N GLN A 651 -3.06 -66.89 -62.61
CA GLN A 651 -4.16 -65.89 -62.63
C GLN A 651 -5.57 -66.55 -62.63
N PRO A 652 -6.75 -65.86 -62.52
CA PRO A 652 -7.27 -64.99 -63.60
C PRO A 652 -8.21 -63.79 -63.25
N TYR A 653 -8.45 -62.99 -64.30
CA TYR A 653 -9.28 -61.77 -64.49
C TYR A 653 -10.81 -61.99 -64.62
N ALA A 654 -11.62 -60.92 -64.41
CA ALA A 654 -12.36 -60.17 -65.46
C ALA A 654 -13.72 -59.56 -65.01
N GLY A 655 -14.04 -58.35 -65.49
CA GLY A 655 -15.41 -57.80 -65.54
C GLY A 655 -15.55 -56.26 -65.63
N GLN A 656 -15.84 -55.75 -66.83
CA GLN A 656 -16.36 -54.41 -67.21
C GLN A 656 -17.65 -54.66 -68.05
N PRO A 657 -18.66 -53.76 -68.22
CA PRO A 657 -18.51 -52.55 -69.07
C PRO A 657 -19.51 -51.33 -68.94
N TYR A 658 -19.07 -50.17 -69.44
CA TYR A 658 -19.70 -49.14 -70.32
C TYR A 658 -21.03 -48.37 -70.05
N TYR A 659 -20.99 -47.01 -70.12
CA TYR A 659 -21.58 -46.13 -71.18
C TYR A 659 -21.18 -44.63 -71.00
N GLN A 660 -21.06 -43.87 -72.11
CA GLN A 660 -20.70 -42.43 -72.28
C GLN A 660 -21.92 -41.65 -72.89
N PRO A 661 -21.90 -40.34 -73.25
CA PRO A 661 -21.39 -39.10 -72.61
C PRO A 661 -22.39 -37.88 -72.74
N GLN A 662 -21.92 -36.67 -72.39
CA GLN A 662 -22.27 -35.32 -72.95
C GLN A 662 -23.23 -34.31 -72.24
N GLN A 663 -22.67 -33.09 -72.11
CA GLN A 663 -23.21 -31.75 -72.41
C GLN A 663 -23.78 -30.80 -71.32
N GLN A 664 -23.01 -29.71 -71.13
CA GLN A 664 -23.40 -28.28 -71.21
C GLN A 664 -24.22 -27.56 -70.10
N GLN A 665 -23.60 -26.46 -69.65
CA GLN A 665 -24.17 -25.11 -69.38
C GLN A 665 -24.71 -24.75 -67.97
N TYR A 666 -24.11 -23.67 -67.42
CA TYR A 666 -24.57 -22.73 -66.36
C TYR A 666 -26.00 -22.18 -66.61
N PRO A 667 -26.62 -21.30 -65.76
CA PRO A 667 -26.30 -20.83 -64.38
C PRO A 667 -27.51 -20.83 -63.41
N TYR A 668 -27.28 -20.63 -62.10
CA TYR A 668 -27.67 -19.45 -61.29
C TYR A 668 -27.22 -19.63 -59.84
#